data_AF-A0A820P7E0-F1
#
_entry.id   AF-A0A820P7E0-F1
#
_cell.length_a   1.000
_cell.length_b   1.000
_cell.length_c   1.000
_cell.angle_alpha   90.00
_cell.angle_beta   90.00
_cell.angle_gamma   90.00
#
_symmetry.space_group_name_H-M   'P 1'
#
loop_
_entity.id
_entity.type
_entity.pdbx_description
1 polymer ?
#
loop_
_entity_poly.entity_id
_entity_poly.type
_entity_poly.pdbx_seq_one_letter_code
_entity_poly.pdbx_strand_id
1 'polypeptide(L)'
;MFVTSNTDTLKCPITFELFRDPVTGQDGHTYERDAIITWLQKNGASPQTREPMTIDSLRPNHIVKQLVDEFKSSSLQKHFLFRFGIDIRKAGKRPIFQTQGKSIYRAEWISKPGPDVVLLKIEGAKANREAGYYVQLGSHPHIVHTYGMVENDFNALMLVQEYATEGDLAELLKENEFQPSKLVLLEIFLQIIDAMVYLANYGIVHGDLACRNVLVFRLHNSNPQENLVKLTDFGLTRASTLYSVVGSTTSTTLAVVPLRYAAPEILLSAGLSNYSEKSDVYSMGILMWEACSQGQLPYGSIEDDSEVCRFKIKGGILSQPENCDEKLWNIMVQCWHQQSGARSTFKMLKESLCELSVQSAAFHLKNVKNKSIKNKMPTIVHNTTDSHVQRKAGTRIDSPMSNENPLMKTTIICNFCNSYLPGLGKFIHDQTFRMLNLNGKQIDDEALQHVASILVDHKTLIEFNLSNNHIGHKGARHLARALRNNQTLTKLNLLNNSIGDIGAQYLAEAIHTNKEQNKLNDLLMRVKPWDARILPETLRTNQTLTTLNLSSNYIGPSGVMHLAGALGINQTLTTLKLKKNHIGDTGLQYLAEALRSNQTLTTLGLSRNTIGNAGVQYLAAALEKNQALKNLSISYNDIEDAGVQYLAEALQGNQTLTRLNLRENHICHRGAQNLAEALQNNRALDTLQLETNQIGDKGVQHFAEALRTNRVLKLLDLSCNNIGVAGAQYLARALENNKILAKLSLRNNLIGDLGLQYLAEGLHNNRSLITLELNSNNIGDSGLKYLAEALLNNQALTTLDLSENRICDEGVQYLADALRNNQKLITLDLRKNSIGPSGVQYLAEALRNNQTLTTAELDWNQRGHPGVQYLAEVLRNNQTLKALLHEDSSI
;
A
#
# COMPACT_ATOMS: atom_id res chain seq x y z
N MET A 1 -56.64 15.16 0.58
CA MET A 1 -56.36 16.27 1.51
C MET A 1 -54.87 16.22 1.81
N PHE A 2 -54.13 17.31 1.66
CA PHE A 2 -52.68 17.31 1.85
C PHE A 2 -52.33 17.12 3.33
N VAL A 3 -51.39 16.21 3.62
CA VAL A 3 -50.55 16.29 4.83
C VAL A 3 -49.13 16.40 4.34
N THR A 4 -48.58 17.60 4.40
CA THR A 4 -47.13 17.84 4.32
C THR A 4 -46.50 17.31 5.60
N SER A 5 -45.66 16.28 5.53
CA SER A 5 -44.84 15.84 6.66
C SER A 5 -43.36 16.11 6.38
N ASN A 6 -42.87 17.21 6.96
CA ASN A 6 -41.43 17.51 7.00
C ASN A 6 -40.70 16.32 7.63
N THR A 7 -39.75 15.72 6.91
CA THR A 7 -38.90 14.63 7.44
C THR A 7 -38.00 15.06 8.60
N ASP A 8 -37.93 16.36 8.88
CA ASP A 8 -37.08 16.95 9.91
C ASP A 8 -37.77 17.00 11.29
N THR A 9 -39.09 16.81 11.39
CA THR A 9 -39.80 16.79 12.69
C THR A 9 -39.62 15.50 13.47
N LEU A 10 -39.16 14.41 12.82
CA LEU A 10 -38.89 13.11 13.46
C LEU A 10 -37.39 12.89 13.75
N LYS A 11 -36.53 13.88 13.48
CA LYS A 11 -35.10 13.83 13.78
C LYS A 11 -34.79 14.68 15.02
N CYS A 12 -33.83 14.23 15.82
CA CYS A 12 -33.33 15.03 16.94
C CYS A 12 -32.52 16.23 16.42
N PRO A 13 -32.75 17.46 16.90
CA PRO A 13 -31.99 18.63 16.46
C PRO A 13 -30.54 18.71 17.00
N ILE A 14 -30.12 17.77 17.87
CA ILE A 14 -28.75 17.70 18.40
C ILE A 14 -27.92 16.65 17.63
N THR A 15 -28.49 15.46 17.37
CA THR A 15 -27.79 14.36 16.68
C THR A 15 -28.08 14.28 15.20
N PHE A 16 -29.15 14.94 14.73
CA PHE A 16 -29.72 14.85 13.38
C PHE A 16 -30.15 13.42 12.96
N GLU A 17 -30.19 12.47 13.90
CA GLU A 17 -30.73 11.12 13.70
C GLU A 17 -32.22 11.03 14.03
N LEU A 18 -32.92 10.03 13.48
CA LEU A 18 -34.27 9.62 13.93
C LEU A 18 -34.25 9.28 15.43
N PHE A 19 -35.24 9.76 16.18
CA PHE A 19 -35.32 9.53 17.62
C PHE A 19 -35.36 8.03 17.98
N ARG A 20 -34.56 7.63 18.97
CA ARG A 20 -34.51 6.30 19.57
C ARG A 20 -35.20 6.30 20.92
N ASP A 21 -34.90 7.28 21.78
CA ASP A 21 -35.66 7.56 23.01
C ASP A 21 -35.97 9.06 23.16
N PRO A 22 -36.99 9.57 22.44
CA PRO A 22 -37.30 10.99 22.45
C PRO A 22 -37.79 11.47 23.82
N VAL A 23 -37.29 12.63 24.24
CA VAL A 23 -37.71 13.37 25.43
C VAL A 23 -38.03 14.82 25.09
N THR A 24 -39.06 15.39 25.72
CA THR A 24 -39.45 16.80 25.57
C THR A 24 -38.94 17.62 26.76
N GLY A 25 -38.32 18.76 26.48
CA GLY A 25 -37.94 19.76 27.48
C GLY A 25 -39.07 20.73 27.83
N GLN A 26 -38.88 21.55 28.87
CA GLN A 26 -39.82 22.62 29.23
C GLN A 26 -39.95 23.72 28.16
N ASP A 27 -39.00 23.79 27.23
CA ASP A 27 -39.03 24.63 26.03
C ASP A 27 -39.97 24.11 24.92
N GLY A 28 -40.68 23.01 25.17
CA GLY A 28 -41.61 22.38 24.22
C GLY A 28 -40.94 21.60 23.08
N HIS A 29 -39.61 21.56 23.02
CA HIS A 29 -38.87 20.90 21.95
C HIS A 29 -38.51 19.46 22.33
N THR A 30 -38.45 18.57 21.33
CA THR A 30 -38.12 17.15 21.52
C THR A 30 -36.67 16.87 21.12
N TYR A 31 -35.97 16.13 21.97
CA TYR A 31 -34.55 15.80 21.88
C TYR A 31 -34.32 14.30 22.09
N GLU A 32 -33.17 13.79 21.65
CA GLU A 32 -32.71 12.44 21.98
C GLU A 32 -32.15 12.44 23.40
N ARG A 33 -32.57 11.49 24.26
CA ARG A 33 -32.30 11.54 25.71
C ARG A 33 -30.82 11.71 26.04
N ASP A 34 -29.97 10.83 25.50
CA ASP A 34 -28.53 10.82 25.82
C ASP A 34 -27.82 12.09 25.32
N ALA A 35 -28.28 12.63 24.19
CA ALA A 35 -27.72 13.83 23.59
C ALA A 35 -28.08 15.10 24.39
N ILE A 36 -29.34 15.25 24.83
CA ILE A 36 -29.73 16.41 25.66
C ILE A 36 -29.15 16.33 27.06
N ILE A 37 -29.02 15.13 27.66
CA ILE A 37 -28.33 14.97 28.96
C ILE A 37 -26.88 15.42 28.85
N THR A 38 -26.15 14.97 27.82
CA THR A 38 -24.76 15.36 27.57
C THR A 38 -24.64 16.87 27.29
N TRP A 39 -25.60 17.45 26.56
CA TRP A 39 -25.64 18.89 26.30
C TRP A 39 -25.87 19.71 27.57
N LEU A 40 -26.83 19.34 28.41
CA LEU A 40 -27.16 20.07 29.64
C LEU A 40 -26.05 19.99 30.68
N GLN A 41 -25.33 18.86 30.78
CA GLN A 41 -24.14 18.74 31.63
C GLN A 41 -23.03 19.76 31.28
N LYS A 42 -22.94 20.18 30.01
CA LYS A 42 -21.91 21.11 29.53
C LYS A 42 -22.39 22.57 29.43
N ASN A 43 -23.67 22.80 29.15
CA ASN A 43 -24.20 24.12 28.80
C ASN A 43 -25.33 24.63 29.72
N GLY A 44 -25.99 23.78 30.51
CA GLY A 44 -27.04 24.17 31.46
C GLY A 44 -28.34 24.77 30.87
N ALA A 45 -28.48 24.82 29.56
CA ALA A 45 -29.55 25.53 28.85
C ALA A 45 -30.01 24.83 27.57
N SER A 46 -31.22 25.13 27.12
CA SER A 46 -31.83 24.61 25.89
C SER A 46 -30.94 24.85 24.66
N PRO A 47 -30.72 23.84 23.78
CA PRO A 47 -30.07 24.04 22.49
C PRO A 47 -30.82 25.00 21.55
N GLN A 48 -32.15 25.09 21.68
CA GLN A 48 -33.01 25.87 20.78
C GLN A 48 -33.32 27.27 21.31
N THR A 49 -33.81 27.36 22.55
CA THR A 49 -34.24 28.66 23.12
C THR A 49 -33.14 29.36 23.93
N ARG A 50 -32.07 28.64 24.31
CA ARG A 50 -31.01 29.09 25.23
C ARG A 50 -31.47 29.42 26.65
N GLU A 51 -32.72 29.13 27.00
CA GLU A 51 -33.23 29.27 28.37
C GLU A 51 -32.67 28.17 29.31
N PRO A 52 -32.48 28.44 30.61
CA PRO A 52 -31.99 27.45 31.57
C PRO A 52 -32.85 26.18 31.62
N MET A 53 -32.21 25.01 31.64
CA MET A 53 -32.90 23.72 31.64
C MET A 53 -32.11 22.68 32.44
N THR A 54 -32.82 21.85 33.22
CA THR A 54 -32.21 20.76 34.02
C THR A 54 -32.62 19.38 33.49
N ILE A 55 -31.82 18.36 33.80
CA ILE A 55 -32.09 16.97 33.38
C ILE A 55 -33.43 16.47 33.94
N ASP A 56 -33.79 16.85 35.17
CA ASP A 56 -35.05 16.47 35.83
C ASP A 56 -36.31 17.03 35.15
N SER A 57 -36.14 18.04 34.29
CA SER A 57 -37.23 18.65 33.53
C SER A 57 -37.66 17.86 32.29
N LEU A 58 -36.87 16.86 31.87
CA LEU A 58 -37.07 16.09 30.64
C LEU A 58 -38.16 15.01 30.80
N ARG A 59 -39.21 15.07 29.97
CA ARG A 59 -40.31 14.10 29.95
C ARG A 59 -40.21 13.15 28.74
N PRO A 60 -40.43 11.83 28.86
CA PRO A 60 -40.49 10.95 27.69
C PRO A 60 -41.59 11.36 26.70
N ASN A 61 -41.27 11.41 25.40
CA ASN A 61 -42.23 11.74 24.35
C ASN A 61 -42.71 10.48 23.62
N HIS A 62 -43.64 9.76 24.26
CA HIS A 62 -44.18 8.51 23.73
C HIS A 62 -44.89 8.66 22.37
N ILE A 63 -45.46 9.83 22.07
CA ILE A 63 -46.14 10.09 20.79
C ILE A 63 -45.11 10.15 19.65
N VAL A 64 -44.00 10.87 19.82
CA VAL A 64 -42.93 10.90 18.81
C VAL A 64 -42.28 9.52 18.68
N LYS A 65 -42.14 8.77 19.78
CA LYS A 65 -41.63 7.38 19.72
C LYS A 65 -42.55 6.48 18.89
N GLN A 66 -43.86 6.52 19.16
CA GLN A 66 -44.86 5.78 18.39
C GLN A 66 -44.88 6.22 16.92
N LEU A 67 -44.83 7.52 16.61
CA LEU A 67 -44.76 8.01 15.23
C LEU A 67 -43.47 7.57 14.51
N VAL A 68 -42.34 7.46 15.21
CA VAL A 68 -41.11 6.91 14.64
C VAL A 68 -41.21 5.41 14.41
N ASP A 69 -41.88 4.66 15.29
CA ASP A 69 -42.06 3.20 15.12
C ASP A 69 -43.16 2.86 14.10
N GLU A 70 -44.19 3.69 13.98
CA GLU A 70 -45.15 3.70 12.86
C GLU A 70 -44.46 4.10 11.55
N PHE A 71 -43.56 5.09 11.55
CA PHE A 71 -42.75 5.44 10.38
C PHE A 71 -41.84 4.28 9.95
N LYS A 72 -41.16 3.61 10.89
CA LYS A 72 -40.36 2.40 10.62
C LYS A 72 -41.19 1.22 10.07
N SER A 73 -42.45 1.09 10.48
CA SER A 73 -43.32 -0.04 10.08
C SER A 73 -44.20 0.24 8.85
N SER A 74 -44.45 1.52 8.52
CA SER A 74 -45.24 1.95 7.36
C SER A 74 -44.40 2.36 6.15
N SER A 75 -43.12 2.70 6.32
CA SER A 75 -42.26 3.07 5.19
C SER A 75 -41.69 1.85 4.45
N LEU A 76 -42.20 1.65 3.22
CA LEU A 76 -41.56 0.99 2.07
C LEU A 76 -41.17 -0.51 2.11
N GLN A 77 -40.99 -1.17 3.26
CA GLN A 77 -40.27 -2.46 3.28
C GLN A 77 -40.96 -3.69 2.65
N LYS A 78 -42.30 -3.74 2.52
CA LYS A 78 -43.00 -4.99 2.09
C LYS A 78 -43.16 -5.21 0.59
N HIS A 79 -43.01 -4.20 -0.26
CA HIS A 79 -43.20 -4.33 -1.72
C HIS A 79 -41.89 -4.45 -2.52
N PHE A 80 -40.75 -4.15 -1.90
CA PHE A 80 -39.43 -4.13 -2.53
C PHE A 80 -38.50 -5.20 -1.94
N LEU A 81 -39.04 -6.20 -1.22
CA LEU A 81 -38.28 -7.32 -0.66
C LEU A 81 -38.63 -8.61 -1.43
N PHE A 82 -37.65 -9.14 -2.15
CA PHE A 82 -37.73 -10.41 -2.87
C PHE A 82 -37.06 -11.51 -2.06
N ARG A 83 -37.43 -12.78 -2.29
CA ARG A 83 -36.79 -13.94 -1.64
C ARG A 83 -35.82 -14.63 -2.58
N PHE A 84 -34.60 -14.88 -2.11
CA PHE A 84 -33.60 -15.61 -2.88
C PHE A 84 -34.06 -17.05 -3.15
N GLY A 85 -33.86 -17.54 -4.37
CA GLY A 85 -34.27 -18.88 -4.77
C GLY A 85 -35.77 -19.10 -4.97
N ILE A 86 -36.62 -18.11 -4.62
CA ILE A 86 -38.09 -18.16 -4.84
C ILE A 86 -38.52 -17.10 -5.86
N ASP A 87 -38.06 -15.86 -5.70
CA ASP A 87 -38.45 -14.75 -6.56
C ASP A 87 -37.33 -14.39 -7.56
N ILE A 88 -36.07 -14.44 -7.12
CA ILE A 88 -34.87 -14.22 -7.96
C ILE A 88 -33.77 -15.23 -7.62
N ARG A 89 -33.04 -15.70 -8.63
CA ARG A 89 -31.82 -16.51 -8.51
C ARG A 89 -30.65 -15.91 -9.29
N LYS A 90 -29.44 -16.38 -9.01
CA LYS A 90 -28.26 -16.12 -9.85
C LYS A 90 -28.32 -17.00 -11.12
N ALA A 91 -28.05 -16.41 -12.27
CA ALA A 91 -27.91 -17.13 -13.54
C ALA A 91 -26.61 -17.96 -13.62
N GLY A 92 -25.61 -17.63 -12.79
CA GLY A 92 -24.30 -18.30 -12.75
C GLY A 92 -23.69 -18.35 -11.35
N LYS A 93 -22.78 -19.31 -11.14
CA LYS A 93 -22.08 -19.50 -9.84
C LYS A 93 -20.99 -18.46 -9.56
N ARG A 94 -20.45 -17.80 -10.59
CA ARG A 94 -19.43 -16.75 -10.48
C ARG A 94 -20.07 -15.37 -10.64
N PRO A 95 -19.55 -14.33 -9.97
CA PRO A 95 -19.93 -12.95 -10.28
C PRO A 95 -19.45 -12.56 -11.69
N ILE A 96 -20.16 -11.62 -12.31
CA ILE A 96 -19.71 -10.95 -13.55
C ILE A 96 -18.69 -9.84 -13.24
N PHE A 97 -18.73 -9.28 -12.02
CA PHE A 97 -17.78 -8.27 -11.55
C PHE A 97 -17.56 -8.42 -10.04
N GLN A 98 -16.32 -8.29 -9.55
CA GLN A 98 -15.98 -8.45 -8.13
C GLN A 98 -14.81 -7.55 -7.72
N THR A 99 -14.99 -6.80 -6.63
CA THR A 99 -13.95 -5.99 -5.96
C THR A 99 -13.95 -6.28 -4.45
N GLN A 100 -13.15 -5.55 -3.66
CA GLN A 100 -13.17 -5.66 -2.21
C GLN A 100 -14.53 -5.16 -1.65
N GLY A 101 -15.41 -6.07 -1.23
CA GLY A 101 -16.69 -5.74 -0.59
C GLY A 101 -17.89 -5.49 -1.53
N LYS A 102 -17.71 -5.54 -2.86
CA LYS A 102 -18.81 -5.59 -3.84
C LYS A 102 -18.69 -6.81 -4.74
N SER A 103 -19.83 -7.42 -5.12
CA SER A 103 -19.89 -8.48 -6.12
C SER A 103 -21.19 -8.45 -6.89
N ILE A 104 -21.11 -8.35 -8.22
CA ILE A 104 -22.27 -8.29 -9.12
C ILE A 104 -22.45 -9.66 -9.77
N TYR A 105 -23.66 -10.22 -9.74
CA TYR A 105 -24.02 -11.47 -10.40
C TYR A 105 -25.14 -11.23 -11.40
N ARG A 106 -25.06 -11.80 -12.61
CA ARG A 106 -26.24 -11.86 -13.49
C ARG A 106 -27.34 -12.69 -12.82
N ALA A 107 -28.58 -12.23 -12.91
CA ALA A 107 -29.71 -12.80 -12.18
C ALA A 107 -30.93 -13.02 -13.08
N GLU A 108 -31.81 -13.90 -12.63
CA GLU A 108 -33.04 -14.30 -13.31
C GLU A 108 -34.21 -14.21 -12.34
N TRP A 109 -35.33 -13.66 -12.81
CA TRP A 109 -36.61 -13.77 -12.12
C TRP A 109 -37.16 -15.20 -12.21
N ILE A 110 -37.65 -15.73 -11.09
CA ILE A 110 -38.18 -17.09 -10.99
C ILE A 110 -39.71 -17.07 -10.97
N SER A 111 -40.31 -16.24 -10.10
CA SER A 111 -41.75 -16.30 -9.82
C SER A 111 -42.62 -15.54 -10.85
N LYS A 112 -42.02 -14.63 -11.64
CA LYS A 112 -42.66 -13.86 -12.72
C LYS A 112 -41.63 -13.50 -13.80
N PRO A 113 -41.98 -13.40 -15.10
CA PRO A 113 -41.09 -12.80 -16.08
C PRO A 113 -40.87 -11.31 -15.79
N GLY A 114 -39.65 -10.83 -15.99
CA GLY A 114 -39.22 -9.45 -15.75
C GLY A 114 -37.99 -9.09 -16.60
N PRO A 115 -37.53 -7.82 -16.55
CA PRO A 115 -36.37 -7.36 -17.32
C PRO A 115 -35.07 -8.02 -16.86
N ASP A 116 -34.01 -7.97 -17.69
CA ASP A 116 -32.67 -8.43 -17.32
C ASP A 116 -32.16 -7.67 -16.08
N VAL A 117 -31.66 -8.42 -15.09
CA VAL A 117 -31.28 -7.90 -13.78
C VAL A 117 -29.94 -8.44 -13.30
N VAL A 118 -29.31 -7.69 -12.41
CA VAL A 118 -28.14 -8.08 -11.63
C VAL A 118 -28.41 -8.05 -10.14
N LEU A 119 -27.70 -8.91 -9.42
CA LEU A 119 -27.61 -8.91 -7.97
C LEU A 119 -26.29 -8.28 -7.54
N LEU A 120 -26.34 -7.05 -7.03
CA LEU A 120 -25.22 -6.38 -6.38
C LEU A 120 -25.19 -6.79 -4.89
N LYS A 121 -24.27 -7.68 -4.52
CA LYS A 121 -23.94 -7.98 -3.13
C LYS A 121 -23.06 -6.86 -2.57
N ILE A 122 -23.45 -6.28 -1.45
CA ILE A 122 -22.69 -5.28 -0.70
C ILE A 122 -22.32 -5.90 0.65
N GLU A 123 -21.05 -5.84 1.05
CA GLU A 123 -20.57 -6.43 2.30
C GLU A 123 -20.26 -5.34 3.35
N GLY A 124 -20.74 -5.53 4.58
CA GLY A 124 -20.44 -4.66 5.73
C GLY A 124 -21.68 -4.08 6.42
N ALA A 125 -21.48 -3.58 7.64
CA ALA A 125 -22.55 -3.17 8.56
C ALA A 125 -23.41 -1.95 8.11
N LYS A 126 -23.08 -1.32 6.96
CA LYS A 126 -23.84 -0.20 6.41
C LYS A 126 -24.82 -0.57 5.29
N ALA A 127 -24.69 -1.77 4.70
CA ALA A 127 -25.47 -2.18 3.53
C ALA A 127 -27.01 -2.00 3.71
N ASN A 128 -27.53 -2.31 4.90
CA ASN A 128 -28.96 -2.16 5.22
C ASN A 128 -29.44 -0.68 5.28
N ARG A 129 -28.55 0.27 5.60
CA ARG A 129 -28.87 1.71 5.62
C ARG A 129 -28.87 2.29 4.20
N GLU A 130 -27.98 1.80 3.35
CA GLU A 130 -27.76 2.33 2.01
C GLU A 130 -28.81 1.84 1.01
N ALA A 131 -29.22 0.56 1.11
CA ALA A 131 -30.18 -0.08 0.23
C ALA A 131 -31.53 0.65 0.07
N GLY A 132 -32.04 1.28 1.14
CA GLY A 132 -33.29 2.03 1.10
C GLY A 132 -33.25 3.28 0.20
N TYR A 133 -32.08 3.91 0.07
CA TYR A 133 -31.93 5.10 -0.79
C TYR A 133 -31.93 4.73 -2.28
N TYR A 134 -31.31 3.60 -2.66
CA TYR A 134 -31.24 3.15 -4.06
C TYR A 134 -32.63 2.90 -4.66
N VAL A 135 -33.55 2.32 -3.89
CA VAL A 135 -34.94 2.10 -4.31
C VAL A 135 -35.69 3.43 -4.56
N GLN A 136 -35.41 4.46 -3.76
CA GLN A 136 -36.05 5.78 -3.90
C GLN A 136 -35.49 6.58 -5.09
N LEU A 137 -34.17 6.57 -5.28
CA LEU A 137 -33.47 7.33 -6.33
C LEU A 137 -33.64 6.72 -7.73
N GLY A 138 -33.85 5.41 -7.84
CA GLY A 138 -34.05 4.70 -9.11
C GLY A 138 -35.29 5.13 -9.91
N SER A 139 -36.09 6.08 -9.40
CA SER A 139 -37.21 6.69 -10.12
C SER A 139 -36.78 7.68 -11.23
N HIS A 140 -35.51 8.14 -11.23
CA HIS A 140 -34.98 9.06 -12.24
C HIS A 140 -34.54 8.31 -13.51
N PRO A 141 -34.86 8.78 -14.74
CA PRO A 141 -34.58 8.05 -15.99
C PRO A 141 -33.08 7.84 -16.30
N HIS A 142 -32.21 8.63 -15.67
CA HIS A 142 -30.75 8.61 -15.85
C HIS A 142 -29.99 8.15 -14.60
N ILE A 143 -30.67 7.48 -13.67
CA ILE A 143 -30.08 6.79 -12.51
C ILE A 143 -30.42 5.29 -12.64
N VAL A 144 -29.48 4.42 -12.28
CA VAL A 144 -29.71 2.97 -12.34
C VAL A 144 -30.87 2.56 -11.43
N HIS A 145 -31.90 1.97 -12.04
CA HIS A 145 -33.11 1.54 -11.39
C HIS A 145 -32.85 0.34 -10.48
N THR A 146 -33.23 0.47 -9.22
CA THR A 146 -33.12 -0.60 -8.21
C THR A 146 -34.51 -1.13 -7.90
N TYR A 147 -34.84 -2.31 -8.42
CA TYR A 147 -36.14 -2.96 -8.26
C TYR A 147 -36.44 -3.37 -6.82
N GLY A 148 -35.41 -3.54 -5.99
CA GLY A 148 -35.57 -3.89 -4.57
C GLY A 148 -34.36 -4.61 -3.98
N MET A 149 -34.59 -5.27 -2.86
CA MET A 149 -33.63 -5.95 -2.03
C MET A 149 -33.96 -7.44 -1.95
N VAL A 150 -32.94 -8.28 -1.84
CA VAL A 150 -33.09 -9.72 -1.57
C VAL A 150 -32.08 -10.17 -0.52
N GLU A 151 -32.58 -10.90 0.47
CA GLU A 151 -31.77 -11.55 1.49
C GLU A 151 -31.52 -13.01 1.09
N ASN A 152 -30.30 -13.50 1.31
CA ASN A 152 -29.93 -14.90 1.05
C ASN A 152 -29.85 -15.71 2.34
N ASP A 153 -29.65 -17.02 2.21
CA ASP A 153 -29.62 -18.00 3.30
C ASP A 153 -28.51 -17.78 4.36
N PHE A 154 -27.68 -16.75 4.19
CA PHE A 154 -26.59 -16.34 5.08
C PHE A 154 -26.76 -14.89 5.60
N ASN A 155 -27.98 -14.33 5.57
CA ASN A 155 -28.31 -12.95 5.97
C ASN A 155 -27.51 -11.85 5.24
N ALA A 156 -26.94 -12.13 4.05
CA ALA A 156 -26.27 -11.11 3.26
C ALA A 156 -27.27 -10.42 2.32
N LEU A 157 -27.38 -9.10 2.45
CA LEU A 157 -28.23 -8.27 1.62
C LEU A 157 -27.65 -8.12 0.20
N MET A 158 -28.50 -8.24 -0.82
CA MET A 158 -28.17 -7.94 -2.22
C MET A 158 -29.22 -7.01 -2.82
N LEU A 159 -28.80 -6.06 -3.64
CA LEU A 159 -29.69 -5.20 -4.42
C LEU A 159 -30.00 -5.83 -5.78
N VAL A 160 -31.26 -5.72 -6.20
CA VAL A 160 -31.73 -6.11 -7.53
C VAL A 160 -31.75 -4.86 -8.40
N GLN A 161 -30.88 -4.79 -9.40
CA GLN A 161 -30.76 -3.63 -10.29
C GLN A 161 -30.93 -4.05 -11.75
N GLU A 162 -31.34 -3.11 -12.60
CA GLU A 162 -31.36 -3.32 -14.06
C GLU A 162 -29.95 -3.62 -14.61
N TYR A 163 -29.89 -4.51 -15.60
CA TYR A 163 -28.64 -4.85 -16.27
C TYR A 163 -28.34 -3.88 -17.42
N ALA A 164 -27.16 -3.26 -17.39
CA ALA A 164 -26.62 -2.50 -18.51
C ALA A 164 -25.99 -3.46 -19.53
N THR A 165 -26.50 -3.48 -20.76
CA THR A 165 -26.11 -4.47 -21.77
C THR A 165 -24.72 -4.23 -22.34
N GLU A 166 -24.30 -2.97 -22.44
CA GLU A 166 -23.04 -2.57 -23.07
C GLU A 166 -21.88 -2.36 -22.08
N GLY A 167 -22.13 -2.47 -20.77
CA GLY A 167 -21.12 -2.23 -19.72
C GLY A 167 -20.99 -0.77 -19.29
N ASP A 168 -19.77 -0.34 -18.97
CA ASP A 168 -19.46 1.04 -18.54
C ASP A 168 -18.79 1.88 -19.63
N LEU A 169 -18.98 3.19 -19.54
CA LEU A 169 -18.53 4.15 -20.53
C LEU A 169 -16.99 4.23 -20.65
N ALA A 170 -16.22 3.90 -19.60
CA ALA A 170 -14.76 4.01 -19.61
C ALA A 170 -14.06 2.83 -20.28
N GLU A 171 -14.67 1.65 -20.35
CA GLU A 171 -14.18 0.53 -21.17
C GLU A 171 -14.57 0.75 -22.63
N LEU A 172 -15.85 1.04 -22.91
CA LEU A 172 -16.37 1.27 -24.26
C LEU A 172 -15.62 2.35 -25.06
N LEU A 173 -15.17 3.43 -24.41
CA LEU A 173 -14.40 4.50 -25.06
C LEU A 173 -12.95 4.13 -25.43
N LYS A 174 -12.39 3.09 -24.80
CA LYS A 174 -11.02 2.60 -25.07
C LYS A 174 -11.01 1.51 -26.13
N GLU A 175 -12.08 0.73 -26.19
CA GLU A 175 -12.31 -0.22 -27.27
C GLU A 175 -12.67 0.58 -28.53
N ASN A 176 -12.04 0.27 -29.68
CA ASN A 176 -12.18 1.05 -30.91
C ASN A 176 -13.59 1.01 -31.55
N GLU A 177 -14.58 0.42 -30.87
CA GLU A 177 -15.94 0.21 -31.34
C GLU A 177 -16.85 1.44 -31.10
N PHE A 178 -16.61 2.21 -30.04
CA PHE A 178 -17.37 3.43 -29.73
C PHE A 178 -16.56 4.72 -29.98
N GLN A 179 -16.88 5.39 -31.09
CA GLN A 179 -16.33 6.68 -31.48
C GLN A 179 -17.45 7.72 -31.61
N PRO A 180 -17.97 8.24 -30.48
CA PRO A 180 -19.12 9.14 -30.48
C PRO A 180 -18.81 10.49 -31.15
N SER A 181 -19.76 10.95 -31.98
CA SER A 181 -19.78 12.32 -32.47
C SER A 181 -19.94 13.33 -31.32
N LYS A 182 -19.52 14.59 -31.55
CA LYS A 182 -19.70 15.70 -30.58
C LYS A 182 -21.12 15.80 -30.05
N LEU A 183 -22.14 15.58 -30.88
CA LEU A 183 -23.54 15.67 -30.47
C LEU A 183 -23.95 14.51 -29.56
N VAL A 184 -23.38 13.32 -29.75
CA VAL A 184 -23.61 12.16 -28.87
C VAL A 184 -22.93 12.36 -27.51
N LEU A 185 -21.69 12.87 -27.49
CA LEU A 185 -21.03 13.23 -26.22
C LEU A 185 -21.80 14.29 -25.44
N LEU A 186 -22.28 15.36 -26.11
CA LEU A 186 -23.07 16.40 -25.45
C LEU A 186 -24.39 15.85 -24.86
N GLU A 187 -25.05 14.93 -25.55
CA GLU A 187 -26.25 14.26 -25.05
C GLU A 187 -25.95 13.38 -23.83
N ILE A 188 -24.87 12.57 -23.88
CA ILE A 188 -24.40 11.77 -22.73
C ILE A 188 -24.11 12.68 -21.52
N PHE A 189 -23.43 13.81 -21.72
CA PHE A 189 -23.17 14.76 -20.63
C PHE A 189 -24.45 15.41 -20.08
N LEU A 190 -25.44 15.71 -20.93
CA LEU A 190 -26.73 16.22 -20.50
C LEU A 190 -27.52 15.20 -19.67
N GLN A 191 -27.51 13.92 -20.04
CA GLN A 191 -28.15 12.84 -19.27
C GLN A 191 -27.51 12.67 -17.88
N ILE A 192 -26.17 12.68 -17.81
CA ILE A 192 -25.42 12.62 -16.54
C ILE A 192 -25.72 13.86 -15.67
N ILE A 193 -25.71 15.06 -16.25
CA ILE A 193 -25.97 16.29 -15.51
C ILE A 193 -27.41 16.37 -15.02
N ASP A 194 -28.38 15.85 -15.76
CA ASP A 194 -29.78 15.79 -15.30
C ASP A 194 -29.90 14.93 -14.03
N ALA A 195 -29.25 13.76 -13.99
CA ALA A 195 -29.13 12.96 -12.78
C ALA A 195 -28.41 13.71 -11.64
N MET A 196 -27.33 14.44 -11.93
CA MET A 196 -26.61 15.22 -10.90
C MET A 196 -27.42 16.42 -10.38
N VAL A 197 -28.23 17.09 -11.22
CA VAL A 197 -29.20 18.12 -10.78
C VAL A 197 -30.24 17.50 -9.85
N TYR A 198 -30.76 16.32 -10.20
CA TYR A 198 -31.69 15.59 -9.33
C TYR A 198 -31.05 15.29 -7.96
N LEU A 199 -29.85 14.70 -7.92
CA LEU A 199 -29.14 14.41 -6.66
C LEU A 199 -28.85 15.67 -5.83
N ALA A 200 -28.39 16.74 -6.47
CA ALA A 200 -28.10 18.01 -5.80
C ALA A 200 -29.36 18.62 -5.14
N ASN A 201 -30.53 18.51 -5.79
CA ASN A 201 -31.81 18.95 -5.20
C ASN A 201 -32.24 18.13 -3.97
N TYR A 202 -31.78 16.87 -3.86
CA TYR A 202 -31.97 16.03 -2.66
C TYR A 202 -30.82 16.20 -1.63
N GLY A 203 -29.86 17.10 -1.87
CA GLY A 203 -28.69 17.30 -1.01
C GLY A 203 -27.68 16.16 -1.04
N ILE A 204 -27.71 15.32 -2.08
CA ILE A 204 -26.85 14.14 -2.23
C ILE A 204 -25.62 14.50 -3.04
N VAL A 205 -24.44 14.14 -2.52
CA VAL A 205 -23.14 14.27 -3.19
C VAL A 205 -22.70 12.88 -3.63
N HIS A 206 -22.27 12.73 -4.88
CA HIS A 206 -21.84 11.47 -5.47
C HIS A 206 -20.45 11.03 -4.97
N GLY A 207 -19.50 11.96 -4.93
CA GLY A 207 -18.15 11.77 -4.37
C GLY A 207 -17.16 10.95 -5.22
N ASP A 208 -17.63 10.28 -6.27
CA ASP A 208 -16.82 9.52 -7.24
C ASP A 208 -17.44 9.54 -8.65
N LEU A 209 -17.56 10.73 -9.23
CA LEU A 209 -18.11 10.91 -10.57
C LEU A 209 -17.00 10.72 -11.64
N ALA A 210 -17.08 9.64 -12.42
CA ALA A 210 -16.13 9.25 -13.47
C ALA A 210 -16.81 8.34 -14.52
N CYS A 211 -16.22 8.16 -15.72
CA CYS A 211 -16.85 7.35 -16.78
C CYS A 211 -17.13 5.89 -16.37
N ARG A 212 -16.29 5.29 -15.50
CA ARG A 212 -16.51 3.93 -14.95
C ARG A 212 -17.82 3.75 -14.18
N ASN A 213 -18.40 4.84 -13.66
CA ASN A 213 -19.63 4.83 -12.88
C ASN A 213 -20.83 5.29 -13.72
N VAL A 214 -20.65 5.41 -15.05
CA VAL A 214 -21.69 5.68 -16.03
C VAL A 214 -21.93 4.40 -16.83
N LEU A 215 -23.08 3.76 -16.60
CA LEU A 215 -23.46 2.54 -17.30
C LEU A 215 -24.22 2.85 -18.59
N VAL A 216 -23.97 2.05 -19.63
CA VAL A 216 -24.50 2.25 -20.98
C VAL A 216 -25.57 1.19 -21.29
N PHE A 217 -26.77 1.67 -21.63
CA PHE A 217 -27.94 0.82 -21.91
C PHE A 217 -28.30 0.79 -23.40
N ARG A 218 -27.96 1.85 -24.14
CA ARG A 218 -28.10 1.93 -25.60
C ARG A 218 -27.02 2.85 -26.14
N LEU A 219 -26.46 2.51 -27.30
CA LEU A 219 -25.28 3.14 -27.85
C LEU A 219 -25.41 3.37 -29.35
N HIS A 220 -25.10 4.58 -29.83
CA HIS A 220 -25.05 4.89 -31.25
C HIS A 220 -24.07 6.04 -31.54
N ASN A 221 -23.05 5.81 -32.38
CA ASN A 221 -21.97 6.77 -32.66
C ASN A 221 -22.41 8.16 -33.20
N SER A 222 -23.45 8.20 -34.05
CA SER A 222 -23.87 9.45 -34.73
C SER A 222 -25.26 10.03 -34.37
N ASN A 223 -26.17 9.26 -33.76
CA ASN A 223 -27.52 9.73 -33.41
C ASN A 223 -27.63 9.92 -31.88
N PRO A 224 -27.68 11.16 -31.37
CA PRO A 224 -27.75 11.42 -29.93
C PRO A 224 -28.93 10.70 -29.25
N GLN A 225 -30.11 10.75 -29.86
CA GLN A 225 -31.38 10.31 -29.23
C GLN A 225 -31.51 8.78 -29.09
N GLU A 226 -30.59 8.00 -29.69
CA GLU A 226 -30.53 6.55 -29.50
C GLU A 226 -29.62 6.13 -28.33
N ASN A 227 -28.83 7.06 -27.77
CA ASN A 227 -27.97 6.78 -26.64
C ASN A 227 -28.76 6.89 -25.31
N LEU A 228 -28.53 5.94 -24.40
CA LEU A 228 -29.04 5.99 -23.04
C LEU A 228 -27.95 5.59 -22.06
N VAL A 229 -27.58 6.53 -21.20
CA VAL A 229 -26.66 6.30 -20.07
C VAL A 229 -27.38 6.49 -18.74
N LYS A 230 -26.89 5.78 -17.71
CA LYS A 230 -27.39 5.93 -16.34
C LYS A 230 -26.24 5.94 -15.35
N LEU A 231 -26.34 6.80 -14.35
CA LEU A 231 -25.35 6.96 -13.29
C LEU A 231 -25.55 5.89 -12.19
N THR A 232 -24.46 5.40 -11.60
CA THR A 232 -24.47 4.39 -10.53
C THR A 232 -23.44 4.70 -9.43
N ASP A 233 -23.43 3.89 -8.36
CA ASP A 233 -22.43 3.94 -7.28
C ASP A 233 -22.39 5.23 -6.41
N PHE A 234 -23.55 5.87 -6.23
CA PHE A 234 -23.73 7.06 -5.37
C PHE A 234 -23.18 6.84 -3.95
N GLY A 235 -22.19 7.64 -3.56
CA GLY A 235 -21.66 7.72 -2.20
C GLY A 235 -20.95 6.46 -1.68
N LEU A 236 -20.68 5.45 -2.52
CA LEU A 236 -20.23 4.12 -2.06
C LEU A 236 -19.04 3.49 -2.80
N THR A 237 -18.21 4.27 -3.47
CA THR A 237 -16.99 3.73 -4.10
C THR A 237 -15.81 3.67 -3.13
N ARG A 238 -15.97 2.88 -2.05
CA ARG A 238 -14.86 2.53 -1.15
C ARG A 238 -14.06 1.29 -1.56
N ALA A 239 -14.20 0.85 -2.81
CA ALA A 239 -13.35 -0.16 -3.42
C ALA A 239 -13.37 -0.10 -4.95
N SER A 240 -12.49 0.71 -5.54
CA SER A 240 -12.04 0.57 -6.92
C SER A 240 -10.50 0.58 -6.93
N THR A 241 -9.90 -0.17 -7.84
CA THR A 241 -8.46 -0.47 -7.93
C THR A 241 -7.64 0.63 -8.61
N LEU A 242 -8.20 1.83 -8.76
CA LEU A 242 -7.61 2.97 -9.49
C LEU A 242 -7.10 4.10 -8.56
N TYR A 243 -6.91 3.83 -7.27
CA TYR A 243 -6.63 4.85 -6.25
C TYR A 243 -5.40 4.52 -5.40
N SER A 244 -4.47 5.47 -5.28
CA SER A 244 -3.47 5.45 -4.21
C SER A 244 -4.02 6.01 -2.88
N VAL A 245 -3.26 5.83 -1.80
CA VAL A 245 -3.62 6.28 -0.45
C VAL A 245 -2.98 7.65 -0.18
N VAL A 246 -3.81 8.70 -0.11
CA VAL A 246 -3.43 9.98 0.52
C VAL A 246 -4.05 10.00 1.91
N GLY A 247 -3.20 9.89 2.93
CA GLY A 247 -3.66 9.60 4.29
C GLY A 247 -4.01 10.82 5.14
N SER A 248 -4.78 10.57 6.19
CA SER A 248 -4.38 10.98 7.53
C SER A 248 -4.93 10.00 8.58
N THR A 249 -4.26 9.92 9.71
CA THR A 249 -4.70 9.19 10.90
C THR A 249 -6.03 9.72 11.46
N THR A 250 -6.70 8.91 12.28
CA THR A 250 -7.88 9.24 13.12
C THR A 250 -9.23 9.46 12.42
N SER A 251 -9.76 8.43 11.75
CA SER A 251 -11.22 8.20 11.69
C SER A 251 -11.51 6.72 11.43
N THR A 252 -12.48 6.13 12.15
CA THR A 252 -12.83 4.69 12.10
C THR A 252 -13.55 4.27 10.81
N THR A 253 -13.42 5.06 9.73
CA THR A 253 -13.91 4.70 8.39
C THR A 253 -12.92 5.17 7.32
N LEU A 254 -12.14 4.26 6.72
CA LEU A 254 -11.18 4.50 5.61
C LEU A 254 -11.79 5.15 4.35
N ALA A 255 -11.69 6.47 4.20
CA ALA A 255 -12.18 7.20 3.02
C ALA A 255 -11.26 6.97 1.82
N VAL A 256 -11.70 6.09 0.91
CA VAL A 256 -11.10 5.96 -0.42
C VAL A 256 -11.50 7.17 -1.26
N VAL A 257 -10.52 7.98 -1.65
CA VAL A 257 -10.73 9.22 -2.43
C VAL A 257 -10.26 8.98 -3.86
N PRO A 258 -11.05 9.32 -4.89
CA PRO A 258 -10.66 9.11 -6.29
C PRO A 258 -9.68 10.18 -6.76
N LEU A 259 -8.42 10.11 -6.33
CA LEU A 259 -7.41 11.20 -6.39
C LEU A 259 -7.31 11.95 -7.73
N ARG A 260 -7.33 11.21 -8.85
CA ARG A 260 -7.27 11.79 -10.20
C ARG A 260 -8.53 12.60 -10.56
N TYR A 261 -9.70 12.23 -10.04
CA TYR A 261 -10.99 12.89 -10.28
C TYR A 261 -11.34 13.94 -9.20
N ALA A 262 -10.99 13.68 -7.94
CA ALA A 262 -11.39 14.48 -6.77
C ALA A 262 -10.90 15.93 -6.81
N ALA A 263 -11.72 16.85 -6.29
CA ALA A 263 -11.40 18.28 -6.25
C ALA A 263 -10.28 18.63 -5.23
N PRO A 264 -9.51 19.71 -5.43
CA PRO A 264 -8.41 20.11 -4.54
C PRO A 264 -8.78 20.20 -3.04
N GLU A 265 -9.98 20.68 -2.72
CA GLU A 265 -10.47 20.80 -1.33
C GLU A 265 -10.75 19.44 -0.65
N ILE A 266 -10.98 18.38 -1.43
CA ILE A 266 -11.11 17.00 -0.93
C ILE A 266 -9.72 16.43 -0.63
N LEU A 267 -8.74 16.71 -1.50
CA LEU A 267 -7.35 16.31 -1.34
C LEU A 267 -6.69 16.98 -0.12
N LEU A 268 -6.99 18.25 0.13
CA LEU A 268 -6.49 19.02 1.27
C LEU A 268 -7.08 18.59 2.63
N SER A 269 -8.26 17.97 2.65
CA SER A 269 -8.98 17.59 3.88
C SER A 269 -8.86 16.11 4.24
N ALA A 270 -7.95 15.37 3.59
CA ALA A 270 -7.80 13.91 3.72
C ALA A 270 -9.13 13.13 3.58
N GLY A 271 -10.09 13.66 2.81
CA GLY A 271 -11.41 13.06 2.59
C GLY A 271 -12.39 13.13 3.78
N LEU A 272 -12.13 13.93 4.83
CA LEU A 272 -12.87 13.84 6.09
C LEU A 272 -14.13 14.74 6.22
N SER A 273 -14.29 15.82 5.44
CA SER A 273 -15.44 16.74 5.67
C SER A 273 -15.94 17.62 4.50
N ASN A 274 -15.25 17.73 3.36
CA ASN A 274 -15.47 18.83 2.40
C ASN A 274 -16.25 18.47 1.12
N TYR A 275 -16.93 17.32 1.09
CA TYR A 275 -17.74 16.91 -0.06
C TYR A 275 -18.95 17.83 -0.27
N SER A 276 -19.18 18.26 -1.51
CA SER A 276 -20.26 19.15 -1.91
C SER A 276 -20.63 18.99 -3.38
N GLU A 277 -21.75 19.59 -3.82
CA GLU A 277 -22.09 19.75 -5.24
C GLU A 277 -20.87 20.25 -6.05
N LYS A 278 -20.10 21.20 -5.49
CA LYS A 278 -18.96 21.82 -6.16
C LYS A 278 -17.75 20.90 -6.32
N SER A 279 -17.59 19.89 -5.46
CA SER A 279 -16.55 18.86 -5.66
C SER A 279 -16.95 17.85 -6.75
N ASP A 280 -18.25 17.56 -6.89
CA ASP A 280 -18.75 16.74 -8.00
C ASP A 280 -18.72 17.50 -9.33
N VAL A 281 -18.99 18.82 -9.35
CA VAL A 281 -18.83 19.65 -10.56
C VAL A 281 -17.39 19.62 -11.07
N TYR A 282 -16.38 19.62 -10.19
CA TYR A 282 -14.97 19.43 -10.59
C TYR A 282 -14.75 18.06 -11.23
N SER A 283 -15.31 17.01 -10.60
CA SER A 283 -15.21 15.62 -11.07
C SER A 283 -15.93 15.43 -12.42
N MET A 284 -17.06 16.12 -12.65
CA MET A 284 -17.74 16.18 -13.95
C MET A 284 -16.85 16.78 -15.04
N GLY A 285 -16.05 17.80 -14.72
CA GLY A 285 -15.03 18.31 -15.64
C GLY A 285 -14.02 17.24 -16.06
N ILE A 286 -13.53 16.44 -15.10
CA ILE A 286 -12.59 15.33 -15.36
C ILE A 286 -13.28 14.22 -16.18
N LEU A 287 -14.54 13.90 -15.91
CA LEU A 287 -15.35 12.94 -16.67
C LEU A 287 -15.54 13.40 -18.13
N MET A 288 -15.88 14.66 -18.37
CA MET A 288 -16.00 15.20 -19.72
C MET A 288 -14.66 15.16 -20.46
N TRP A 289 -13.55 15.41 -19.78
CA TRP A 289 -12.21 15.28 -20.35
C TRP A 289 -11.86 13.82 -20.70
N GLU A 290 -12.13 12.87 -19.80
CA GLU A 290 -11.93 11.43 -20.00
C GLU A 290 -12.71 10.94 -21.23
N ALA A 291 -13.98 11.38 -21.36
CA ALA A 291 -14.82 11.08 -22.51
C ALA A 291 -14.32 11.70 -23.82
N CYS A 292 -13.91 12.97 -23.82
CA CYS A 292 -13.33 13.64 -25.00
C CYS A 292 -11.94 13.13 -25.37
N SER A 293 -11.26 12.40 -24.48
CA SER A 293 -9.92 11.84 -24.68
C SER A 293 -9.95 10.33 -24.95
N GLN A 294 -11.09 9.78 -25.41
CA GLN A 294 -11.24 8.34 -25.73
C GLN A 294 -10.85 7.42 -24.55
N GLY A 295 -11.31 7.78 -23.34
CA GLY A 295 -11.06 6.98 -22.14
C GLY A 295 -9.61 7.00 -21.64
N GLN A 296 -8.76 7.91 -22.10
CA GLN A 296 -7.41 8.10 -21.53
C GLN A 296 -7.47 8.38 -20.02
N LEU A 297 -6.51 7.83 -19.28
CA LEU A 297 -6.40 8.05 -17.84
C LEU A 297 -6.10 9.53 -17.54
N PRO A 298 -6.91 10.22 -16.72
CA PRO A 298 -6.64 11.60 -16.34
C PRO A 298 -5.25 11.75 -15.67
N TYR A 299 -4.47 12.73 -16.13
CA TYR A 299 -3.08 12.95 -15.72
C TYR A 299 -2.16 11.75 -15.98
N GLY A 300 -2.43 10.93 -17.01
CA GLY A 300 -1.68 9.70 -17.30
C GLY A 300 -0.18 9.87 -17.60
N SER A 301 0.29 11.10 -17.83
CA SER A 301 1.72 11.44 -17.92
C SER A 301 2.44 11.50 -16.56
N ILE A 302 1.71 11.44 -15.45
CA ILE A 302 2.23 11.43 -14.08
C ILE A 302 1.97 10.04 -13.48
N GLU A 303 3.03 9.27 -13.24
CA GLU A 303 2.95 7.90 -12.72
C GLU A 303 2.50 7.85 -11.24
N ASP A 304 2.96 8.79 -10.40
CA ASP A 304 2.59 8.86 -8.99
C ASP A 304 1.31 9.71 -8.77
N ASP A 305 0.25 9.07 -8.30
CA ASP A 305 -0.99 9.74 -7.87
C ASP A 305 -0.73 10.86 -6.83
N SER A 306 0.29 10.72 -5.98
CA SER A 306 0.66 11.73 -4.98
C SER A 306 1.18 13.01 -5.65
N GLU A 307 1.82 12.90 -6.81
CA GLU A 307 2.22 14.03 -7.64
C GLU A 307 1.05 14.68 -8.34
N VAL A 308 0.07 13.88 -8.82
CA VAL A 308 -1.20 14.40 -9.33
C VAL A 308 -1.91 15.24 -8.28
N CYS A 309 -1.94 14.79 -7.02
CA CYS A 309 -2.50 15.57 -5.91
C CYS A 309 -1.74 16.89 -5.69
N ARG A 310 -0.40 16.85 -5.62
CA ARG A 310 0.43 18.06 -5.47
C ARG A 310 0.26 19.04 -6.63
N PHE A 311 0.09 18.55 -7.86
CA PHE A 311 -0.14 19.36 -9.06
C PHE A 311 -1.49 20.09 -8.99
N LYS A 312 -2.57 19.35 -8.69
CA LYS A 312 -3.94 19.90 -8.59
C LYS A 312 -4.09 20.93 -7.47
N ILE A 313 -3.46 20.69 -6.31
CA ILE A 313 -3.43 21.63 -5.18
C ILE A 313 -2.68 22.94 -5.53
N LYS A 314 -1.72 22.90 -6.45
CA LYS A 314 -0.94 24.07 -6.89
C LYS A 314 -1.61 24.89 -8.01
N GLY A 315 -2.84 24.58 -8.41
CA GLY A 315 -3.50 25.25 -9.55
C GLY A 315 -3.49 24.44 -10.86
N GLY A 316 -2.83 23.28 -10.90
CA GLY A 316 -2.68 22.48 -12.11
C GLY A 316 -4.00 21.89 -12.62
N ILE A 317 -4.23 22.02 -13.93
CA ILE A 317 -5.35 21.42 -14.68
C ILE A 317 -4.83 20.57 -15.84
N LEU A 318 -5.70 19.79 -16.46
CA LEU A 318 -5.39 18.98 -17.64
C LEU A 318 -5.13 19.87 -18.87
N SER A 319 -4.54 19.30 -19.93
CA SER A 319 -4.46 19.93 -21.25
C SER A 319 -5.72 19.66 -22.08
N GLN A 320 -6.03 20.52 -23.03
CA GLN A 320 -7.17 20.33 -23.95
C GLN A 320 -6.98 19.03 -24.78
N PRO A 321 -8.00 18.15 -24.87
CA PRO A 321 -7.94 16.97 -25.75
C PRO A 321 -7.89 17.38 -27.22
N GLU A 322 -7.15 16.63 -28.05
CA GLU A 322 -6.86 16.97 -29.46
C GLU A 322 -8.11 17.23 -30.33
N ASN A 323 -9.23 16.58 -30.02
CA ASN A 323 -10.49 16.70 -30.74
C ASN A 323 -11.61 17.45 -29.96
N CYS A 324 -11.25 18.17 -28.88
CA CYS A 324 -12.21 18.90 -28.06
C CYS A 324 -12.45 20.34 -28.56
N ASP A 325 -13.72 20.66 -28.80
CA ASP A 325 -14.20 21.99 -29.17
C ASP A 325 -13.93 23.05 -28.09
N GLU A 326 -13.50 24.24 -28.49
CA GLU A 326 -13.10 25.33 -27.57
C GLU A 326 -14.21 25.74 -26.59
N LYS A 327 -15.49 25.72 -27.02
CA LYS A 327 -16.60 26.07 -26.12
C LYS A 327 -16.83 25.00 -25.05
N LEU A 328 -16.69 23.73 -25.42
CA LEU A 328 -16.76 22.62 -24.48
C LEU A 328 -15.57 22.64 -23.53
N TRP A 329 -14.37 22.94 -24.05
CA TRP A 329 -13.16 23.12 -23.25
C TRP A 329 -13.32 24.23 -22.20
N ASN A 330 -13.85 25.40 -22.59
CA ASN A 330 -14.11 26.50 -21.67
C ASN A 330 -15.12 26.12 -20.55
N ILE A 331 -16.10 25.26 -20.85
CA ILE A 331 -17.01 24.68 -19.85
C ILE A 331 -16.24 23.75 -18.88
N MET A 332 -15.34 22.89 -19.37
CA MET A 332 -14.48 22.06 -18.50
C MET A 332 -13.58 22.91 -17.59
N VAL A 333 -12.98 23.98 -18.11
CA VAL A 333 -12.12 24.89 -17.33
C VAL A 333 -12.90 25.56 -16.19
N GLN A 334 -14.17 25.93 -16.41
CA GLN A 334 -15.04 26.47 -15.35
C GLN A 334 -15.32 25.46 -14.23
N CYS A 335 -15.38 24.16 -14.54
CA CYS A 335 -15.47 23.09 -13.53
C CYS A 335 -14.22 23.01 -12.63
N TRP A 336 -13.04 23.40 -13.13
CA TRP A 336 -11.77 23.21 -12.42
C TRP A 336 -11.25 24.43 -11.66
N HIS A 337 -12.08 25.45 -11.46
CA HIS A 337 -11.70 26.61 -10.65
C HIS A 337 -11.25 26.20 -9.24
N GLN A 338 -10.13 26.75 -8.76
CA GLN A 338 -9.50 26.32 -7.50
C GLN A 338 -10.41 26.56 -6.29
N GLN A 339 -11.04 27.73 -6.19
CA GLN A 339 -12.05 27.99 -5.17
C GLN A 339 -13.39 27.34 -5.58
N SER A 340 -13.92 26.46 -4.74
CA SER A 340 -15.16 25.70 -4.99
C SER A 340 -16.39 26.58 -5.21
N GLY A 341 -16.52 27.68 -4.46
CA GLY A 341 -17.65 28.61 -4.56
C GLY A 341 -17.76 29.35 -5.91
N ALA A 342 -16.68 29.43 -6.67
CA ALA A 342 -16.64 30.08 -7.99
C ALA A 342 -16.85 29.10 -9.16
N ARG A 343 -16.97 27.79 -8.90
CA ARG A 343 -17.42 26.82 -9.90
C ARG A 343 -18.93 26.97 -10.12
N SER A 344 -19.41 26.69 -11.33
CA SER A 344 -20.85 26.65 -11.66
C SER A 344 -21.62 25.64 -10.79
N THR A 345 -22.95 25.77 -10.69
CA THR A 345 -23.82 24.67 -10.19
C THR A 345 -24.09 23.69 -11.33
N PHE A 346 -24.55 22.48 -11.03
CA PHE A 346 -25.01 21.54 -12.07
C PHE A 346 -26.15 22.12 -12.90
N LYS A 347 -27.01 22.97 -12.31
CA LYS A 347 -28.06 23.69 -13.04
C LYS A 347 -27.48 24.65 -14.10
N MET A 348 -26.52 25.51 -13.71
CA MET A 348 -25.84 26.41 -14.64
C MET A 348 -25.00 25.67 -15.69
N LEU A 349 -24.41 24.53 -15.31
CA LEU A 349 -23.67 23.66 -16.21
C LEU A 349 -24.60 23.02 -17.26
N LYS A 350 -25.81 22.60 -16.85
CA LYS A 350 -26.87 22.11 -17.74
C LYS A 350 -27.29 23.18 -18.75
N GLU A 351 -27.55 24.40 -18.28
CA GLU A 351 -27.90 25.55 -19.13
C GLU A 351 -26.81 25.80 -20.20
N SER A 352 -25.54 25.85 -19.78
CA SER A 352 -24.38 26.05 -20.67
C SER A 352 -24.23 24.95 -21.74
N LEU A 353 -24.43 23.68 -21.37
CA LEU A 353 -24.32 22.54 -22.30
C LEU A 353 -25.55 22.40 -23.21
N CYS A 354 -26.75 22.77 -22.74
CA CYS A 354 -27.94 22.88 -23.57
C CYS A 354 -27.73 23.92 -24.69
N GLU A 355 -27.22 25.11 -24.36
CA GLU A 355 -26.89 26.14 -25.35
C GLU A 355 -25.86 25.63 -26.37
N LEU A 356 -24.79 24.97 -25.91
CA LEU A 356 -23.77 24.41 -26.78
C LEU A 356 -24.31 23.29 -27.69
N SER A 357 -25.21 22.45 -27.18
CA SER A 357 -25.89 21.40 -27.94
C SER A 357 -26.77 21.99 -29.04
N VAL A 358 -27.63 22.96 -28.73
CA VAL A 358 -28.49 23.67 -29.70
C VAL A 358 -27.65 24.37 -30.78
N GLN A 359 -26.57 25.06 -30.39
CA GLN A 359 -25.65 25.70 -31.35
C GLN A 359 -24.97 24.68 -32.26
N SER A 360 -24.51 23.54 -31.70
CA SER A 360 -23.84 22.48 -32.46
C SER A 360 -24.80 21.77 -33.43
N ALA A 361 -26.03 21.48 -33.01
CA ALA A 361 -27.07 20.88 -33.85
C ALA A 361 -27.48 21.83 -35.00
N ALA A 362 -27.66 23.12 -34.72
CA ALA A 362 -27.97 24.13 -35.74
C ALA A 362 -26.84 24.28 -36.78
N PHE A 363 -25.57 24.22 -36.35
CA PHE A 363 -24.43 24.20 -37.26
C PHE A 363 -24.38 22.93 -38.12
N HIS A 364 -24.62 21.76 -37.52
CA HIS A 364 -24.64 20.49 -38.25
C HIS A 364 -25.75 20.45 -39.31
N LEU A 365 -26.95 20.96 -39.01
CA LEU A 365 -28.06 21.07 -39.96
C LEU A 365 -27.75 22.04 -41.13
N LYS A 366 -27.07 23.16 -40.86
CA LYS A 366 -26.60 24.08 -41.92
C LYS A 366 -25.57 23.41 -42.84
N ASN A 367 -24.63 22.64 -42.28
CA ASN A 367 -23.60 21.97 -43.07
C ASN A 367 -24.14 20.79 -43.90
N VAL A 368 -25.13 20.05 -43.40
CA VAL A 368 -25.83 19.01 -44.17
C VAL A 368 -26.57 19.64 -45.37
N LYS A 369 -27.30 20.75 -45.16
CA LYS A 369 -27.96 21.48 -46.25
C LYS A 369 -26.97 22.03 -47.28
N ASN A 370 -25.81 22.53 -46.85
CA ASN A 370 -24.76 23.02 -47.75
C ASN A 370 -24.05 21.90 -48.55
N LYS A 371 -23.88 20.70 -47.98
CA LYS A 371 -23.29 19.55 -48.70
C LYS A 371 -24.17 19.07 -49.86
N SER A 372 -25.50 19.15 -49.76
CA SER A 372 -26.41 18.78 -50.85
C SER A 372 -26.45 19.74 -52.04
N ILE A 373 -25.79 20.91 -51.96
CA ILE A 373 -25.87 21.97 -52.99
C ILE A 373 -24.58 22.09 -53.83
N LYS A 374 -23.45 21.48 -53.41
CA LYS A 374 -22.12 21.72 -54.02
C LYS A 374 -21.53 20.62 -54.91
N ASN A 375 -22.22 19.50 -55.14
CA ASN A 375 -21.72 18.44 -56.05
C ASN A 375 -22.40 18.44 -57.42
N LYS A 376 -22.00 19.38 -58.30
CA LYS A 376 -22.11 19.21 -59.76
C LYS A 376 -20.88 19.81 -60.47
N MET A 377 -20.35 19.02 -61.41
CA MET A 377 -19.22 19.24 -62.34
C MET A 377 -17.77 19.06 -61.81
N PRO A 378 -16.93 18.27 -62.51
CA PRO A 378 -15.51 18.05 -62.20
C PRO A 378 -14.53 18.63 -63.26
N THR A 379 -13.30 18.99 -62.87
CA THR A 379 -12.14 19.02 -63.80
C THR A 379 -10.76 18.91 -63.12
N ILE A 380 -10.04 17.82 -63.45
CA ILE A 380 -8.60 17.63 -63.78
C ILE A 380 -7.56 18.74 -63.45
N VAL A 381 -6.36 18.38 -62.90
CA VAL A 381 -4.98 18.61 -63.46
C VAL A 381 -3.80 18.56 -62.41
N HIS A 382 -2.83 17.67 -62.69
CA HIS A 382 -1.36 17.57 -62.41
C HIS A 382 -0.59 17.88 -61.09
N ASN A 383 0.24 16.87 -60.72
CA ASN A 383 1.71 16.80 -60.45
C ASN A 383 2.52 17.94 -59.79
N THR A 384 3.39 17.57 -58.82
CA THR A 384 4.91 17.60 -58.81
C THR A 384 5.43 17.12 -57.44
N THR A 385 6.36 16.14 -57.29
CA THR A 385 7.85 16.26 -57.09
C THR A 385 8.31 17.31 -56.04
N ASP A 386 9.33 17.13 -55.18
CA ASP A 386 10.44 16.15 -55.14
C ASP A 386 11.10 15.97 -53.73
N SER A 387 11.98 14.97 -53.67
CA SER A 387 12.97 14.43 -52.71
C SER A 387 13.85 15.30 -51.76
N HIS A 388 14.38 14.70 -50.66
CA HIS A 388 15.81 14.33 -50.47
C HIS A 388 16.19 13.69 -49.10
N VAL A 389 17.47 13.31 -48.92
CA VAL A 389 18.02 12.28 -48.00
C VAL A 389 19.37 12.70 -47.39
N GLN A 390 19.74 12.25 -46.17
CA GLN A 390 21.15 11.89 -45.83
C GLN A 390 21.37 11.07 -44.52
N ARG A 391 22.53 10.37 -44.45
CA ARG A 391 23.04 9.47 -43.37
C ARG A 391 24.45 9.94 -42.92
N LYS A 392 24.94 9.49 -41.74
CA LYS A 392 26.40 9.23 -41.47
C LYS A 392 26.64 8.38 -40.20
N ALA A 393 27.86 7.82 -40.01
CA ALA A 393 28.19 6.85 -38.95
C ALA A 393 29.71 6.75 -38.60
N GLY A 394 30.03 6.30 -37.37
CA GLY A 394 31.15 5.37 -37.03
C GLY A 394 32.51 5.87 -36.45
N THR A 395 33.06 5.16 -35.43
CA THR A 395 34.52 4.93 -35.13
C THR A 395 34.76 3.84 -34.02
N ARG A 396 36.01 3.37 -33.79
CA ARG A 396 36.48 2.13 -33.07
C ARG A 396 37.33 2.39 -31.77
N ILE A 397 37.29 1.58 -30.69
CA ILE A 397 38.11 0.40 -30.21
C ILE A 397 39.58 0.66 -29.76
N ASP A 398 39.97 0.22 -28.53
CA ASP A 398 41.29 -0.39 -28.15
C ASP A 398 41.33 -0.98 -26.69
N SER A 399 42.40 -1.70 -26.27
CA SER A 399 42.63 -2.46 -24.98
C SER A 399 44.15 -2.88 -24.84
N PRO A 400 44.69 -3.77 -23.92
CA PRO A 400 44.16 -4.61 -22.81
C PRO A 400 45.08 -4.85 -21.53
N MET A 401 44.61 -5.71 -20.58
CA MET A 401 45.32 -6.64 -19.62
C MET A 401 46.27 -6.20 -18.46
N SER A 402 46.08 -6.83 -17.28
CA SER A 402 47.14 -7.50 -16.45
C SER A 402 46.54 -8.51 -15.42
N ASN A 403 47.34 -9.46 -14.90
CA ASN A 403 46.93 -10.62 -14.05
C ASN A 403 47.43 -10.53 -12.59
N GLU A 404 46.76 -11.23 -11.64
CA GLU A 404 47.40 -12.16 -10.66
C GLU A 404 46.35 -13.02 -9.87
N ASN A 405 46.81 -14.00 -9.07
CA ASN A 405 46.11 -15.24 -8.64
C ASN A 405 46.53 -15.61 -7.18
N PRO A 406 46.10 -16.71 -6.49
CA PRO A 406 44.87 -17.54 -6.46
C PRO A 406 44.18 -17.57 -5.05
N LEU A 407 43.24 -18.53 -4.82
CA LEU A 407 42.70 -18.99 -3.51
C LEU A 407 41.52 -18.24 -2.85
N MET A 408 40.47 -17.84 -3.59
CA MET A 408 39.12 -17.68 -3.01
C MET A 408 38.00 -18.17 -3.94
N LYS A 409 36.83 -18.43 -3.33
CA LYS A 409 35.61 -18.99 -3.96
C LYS A 409 35.26 -18.27 -5.27
N THR A 410 35.47 -18.93 -6.41
CA THR A 410 35.27 -18.36 -7.75
C THR A 410 33.79 -18.05 -8.01
N THR A 411 33.42 -16.80 -7.76
CA THR A 411 32.14 -16.21 -8.16
C THR A 411 32.38 -15.51 -9.49
N ILE A 412 31.73 -15.95 -10.56
CA ILE A 412 31.80 -15.22 -11.83
C ILE A 412 30.72 -14.14 -11.83
N ILE A 413 31.14 -12.89 -11.68
CA ILE A 413 30.31 -11.70 -11.92
C ILE A 413 30.57 -11.27 -13.36
N CYS A 414 29.73 -11.70 -14.30
CA CYS A 414 29.84 -11.29 -15.69
C CYS A 414 29.33 -9.85 -15.87
N ASN A 415 30.19 -8.96 -16.38
CA ASN A 415 29.84 -7.58 -16.75
C ASN A 415 29.50 -7.41 -18.24
N PHE A 416 29.02 -8.47 -18.89
CA PHE A 416 28.63 -8.43 -20.31
C PHE A 416 27.20 -7.93 -20.50
N CYS A 417 27.00 -7.11 -21.53
CA CYS A 417 25.70 -6.70 -22.05
C CYS A 417 25.20 -7.71 -23.09
N ASN A 418 23.93 -7.57 -23.50
CA ASN A 418 23.19 -8.53 -24.36
C ASN A 418 23.90 -8.88 -25.70
N SER A 419 24.82 -8.05 -26.18
CA SER A 419 25.51 -8.20 -27.47
C SER A 419 26.61 -9.27 -27.56
N TYR A 420 27.01 -9.93 -26.46
CA TYR A 420 28.13 -10.90 -26.44
C TYR A 420 27.76 -12.34 -26.03
N LEU A 421 26.46 -12.63 -25.83
CA LEU A 421 25.99 -13.89 -25.25
C LEU A 421 26.32 -15.19 -26.01
N PRO A 422 26.36 -15.26 -27.36
CA PRO A 422 26.69 -16.51 -28.06
C PRO A 422 28.09 -17.06 -27.75
N GLY A 423 29.07 -16.20 -27.46
CA GLY A 423 30.39 -16.61 -27.00
C GLY A 423 30.43 -17.01 -25.52
N LEU A 424 29.55 -16.42 -24.71
CA LEU A 424 29.48 -16.67 -23.27
C LEU A 424 29.11 -18.12 -22.96
N GLY A 425 28.20 -18.74 -23.74
CA GLY A 425 27.80 -20.14 -23.55
C GLY A 425 28.97 -21.12 -23.57
N LYS A 426 29.89 -20.96 -24.53
CA LYS A 426 31.09 -21.80 -24.66
C LYS A 426 32.12 -21.49 -23.57
N PHE A 427 32.38 -20.21 -23.30
CA PHE A 427 33.30 -19.79 -22.25
C PHE A 427 32.88 -20.32 -20.86
N ILE A 428 31.59 -20.28 -20.54
CA ILE A 428 31.07 -20.75 -19.26
C ILE A 428 31.03 -22.28 -19.18
N HIS A 429 30.71 -22.99 -20.27
CA HIS A 429 30.69 -24.47 -20.30
C HIS A 429 32.04 -25.08 -19.88
N ASP A 430 33.15 -24.47 -20.29
CA ASP A 430 34.50 -25.00 -20.07
C ASP A 430 35.13 -24.56 -18.72
N GLN A 431 34.34 -23.94 -17.82
CA GLN A 431 34.81 -23.38 -16.54
C GLN A 431 34.21 -24.10 -15.33
N THR A 432 34.96 -24.19 -14.22
CA THR A 432 34.50 -24.83 -12.98
C THR A 432 34.20 -23.82 -11.88
N PHE A 433 33.07 -23.12 -11.98
CA PHE A 433 32.60 -22.15 -10.98
C PHE A 433 31.34 -22.65 -10.25
N ARG A 434 31.19 -22.26 -8.98
CA ARG A 434 30.06 -22.68 -8.14
C ARG A 434 28.89 -21.70 -8.13
N MET A 435 29.12 -20.43 -8.49
CA MET A 435 28.11 -19.38 -8.45
C MET A 435 28.21 -18.50 -9.70
N LEU A 436 27.07 -18.28 -10.36
CA LEU A 436 26.93 -17.39 -11.52
C LEU A 436 25.92 -16.29 -11.19
N ASN A 437 26.39 -15.04 -11.23
CA ASN A 437 25.54 -13.88 -10.95
C ASN A 437 25.38 -13.02 -12.21
N LEU A 438 24.16 -13.05 -12.76
CA LEU A 438 23.72 -12.27 -13.91
C LEU A 438 22.58 -11.31 -13.53
N ASN A 439 22.55 -10.82 -12.28
CA ASN A 439 21.56 -9.83 -11.86
C ASN A 439 21.70 -8.52 -12.66
N GLY A 440 20.58 -7.97 -13.12
CA GLY A 440 20.56 -6.63 -13.73
C GLY A 440 21.18 -6.55 -15.14
N LYS A 441 21.40 -7.69 -15.82
CA LYS A 441 22.11 -7.76 -17.11
C LYS A 441 21.22 -7.65 -18.34
N GLN A 442 19.94 -7.28 -18.15
CA GLN A 442 18.91 -7.11 -19.18
C GLN A 442 18.60 -8.37 -20.01
N ILE A 443 18.91 -9.56 -19.49
CA ILE A 443 18.72 -10.85 -20.17
C ILE A 443 17.24 -11.06 -20.52
N ASP A 444 16.96 -11.33 -21.78
CA ASP A 444 15.64 -11.69 -22.31
C ASP A 444 15.48 -13.21 -22.50
N ASP A 445 14.40 -13.62 -23.17
CA ASP A 445 14.05 -15.03 -23.41
C ASP A 445 15.02 -15.75 -24.36
N GLU A 446 15.55 -15.07 -25.39
CA GLU A 446 16.47 -15.66 -26.37
C GLU A 446 17.89 -15.71 -25.81
N ALA A 447 18.30 -14.64 -25.12
CA ALA A 447 19.48 -14.60 -24.29
C ALA A 447 19.52 -15.77 -23.29
N LEU A 448 18.43 -16.01 -22.57
CA LEU A 448 18.36 -17.10 -21.59
C LEU A 448 18.36 -18.50 -22.24
N GLN A 449 17.92 -18.68 -23.49
CA GLN A 449 18.04 -19.97 -24.17
C GLN A 449 19.50 -20.45 -24.23
N HIS A 450 20.44 -19.56 -24.57
CA HIS A 450 21.87 -19.88 -24.65
C HIS A 450 22.52 -20.08 -23.29
N VAL A 451 22.05 -19.37 -22.25
CA VAL A 451 22.56 -19.56 -20.88
C VAL A 451 21.97 -20.82 -20.24
N ALA A 452 20.73 -21.19 -20.57
CA ALA A 452 20.06 -22.39 -20.08
C ALA A 452 20.64 -23.69 -20.69
N SER A 453 21.17 -23.68 -21.92
CA SER A 453 21.87 -24.86 -22.46
C SER A 453 23.11 -25.24 -21.65
N ILE A 454 23.77 -24.26 -21.01
CA ILE A 454 24.92 -24.49 -20.13
C ILE A 454 24.51 -25.34 -18.92
N LEU A 455 23.35 -25.04 -18.32
CA LEU A 455 22.86 -25.71 -17.12
C LEU A 455 22.63 -27.22 -17.30
N VAL A 456 22.41 -27.70 -18.53
CA VAL A 456 22.13 -29.12 -18.81
C VAL A 456 23.31 -29.99 -18.39
N ASP A 457 24.53 -29.62 -18.79
CA ASP A 457 25.73 -30.45 -18.64
C ASP A 457 26.73 -29.93 -17.59
N HIS A 458 26.51 -28.74 -17.04
CA HIS A 458 27.48 -28.07 -16.17
C HIS A 458 27.59 -28.69 -14.76
N LYS A 459 28.71 -29.39 -14.50
CA LYS A 459 28.90 -30.29 -13.34
C LYS A 459 29.22 -29.62 -12.00
N THR A 460 29.38 -28.30 -11.93
CA THR A 460 29.86 -27.63 -10.69
C THR A 460 29.02 -26.45 -10.20
N LEU A 461 27.97 -26.04 -10.92
CA LEU A 461 27.18 -24.83 -10.61
C LEU A 461 26.12 -25.14 -9.55
N ILE A 462 26.15 -24.38 -8.45
CA ILE A 462 25.32 -24.56 -7.26
C ILE A 462 24.30 -23.41 -7.13
N GLU A 463 24.72 -22.17 -7.37
CA GLU A 463 23.87 -20.98 -7.23
C GLU A 463 23.82 -20.18 -8.54
N PHE A 464 22.61 -19.92 -9.04
CA PHE A 464 22.39 -19.13 -10.25
C PHE A 464 21.42 -17.98 -9.99
N ASN A 465 21.92 -16.75 -10.12
CA ASN A 465 21.16 -15.53 -9.92
C ASN A 465 20.85 -14.84 -11.25
N LEU A 466 19.58 -14.82 -11.62
CA LEU A 466 19.00 -14.22 -12.82
C LEU A 466 18.00 -13.10 -12.48
N SER A 467 17.99 -12.60 -11.24
CA SER A 467 17.02 -11.57 -10.82
C SER A 467 17.25 -10.19 -11.48
N ASN A 468 16.21 -9.36 -11.56
CA ASN A 468 16.25 -8.05 -12.25
C ASN A 468 16.62 -8.16 -13.75
N ASN A 469 15.94 -9.02 -14.51
CA ASN A 469 16.14 -9.19 -15.95
C ASN A 469 14.78 -9.15 -16.69
N HIS A 470 14.80 -9.32 -18.01
CA HIS A 470 13.62 -9.29 -18.88
C HIS A 470 13.11 -10.70 -19.25
N ILE A 471 13.41 -11.71 -18.42
CA ILE A 471 13.05 -13.10 -18.68
C ILE A 471 11.53 -13.26 -18.65
N GLY A 472 10.96 -13.77 -19.73
CA GLY A 472 9.56 -14.12 -19.90
C GLY A 472 9.30 -15.63 -19.75
N HIS A 473 8.14 -16.05 -20.28
CA HIS A 473 7.70 -17.44 -20.17
C HIS A 473 8.50 -18.40 -21.05
N LYS A 474 9.10 -17.93 -22.17
CA LYS A 474 9.90 -18.80 -23.05
C LYS A 474 11.25 -19.13 -22.40
N GLY A 475 11.93 -18.13 -21.84
CA GLY A 475 13.19 -18.30 -21.11
C GLY A 475 13.00 -19.21 -19.89
N ALA A 476 11.90 -19.04 -19.16
CA ALA A 476 11.52 -19.96 -18.08
C ALA A 476 11.28 -21.40 -18.58
N ARG A 477 10.75 -21.61 -19.79
CA ARG A 477 10.64 -22.93 -20.44
C ARG A 477 12.01 -23.56 -20.76
N HIS A 478 12.97 -22.76 -21.23
CA HIS A 478 14.35 -23.23 -21.47
C HIS A 478 15.03 -23.63 -20.17
N LEU A 479 14.88 -22.80 -19.13
CA LEU A 479 15.39 -23.06 -17.79
C LEU A 479 14.75 -24.32 -17.16
N ALA A 480 13.43 -24.47 -17.26
CA ALA A 480 12.71 -25.66 -16.84
C ALA A 480 13.21 -26.94 -17.53
N ARG A 481 13.52 -26.90 -18.82
CA ARG A 481 14.12 -28.04 -19.53
C ARG A 481 15.50 -28.40 -18.98
N ALA A 482 16.34 -27.41 -18.66
CA ALA A 482 17.65 -27.66 -18.07
C ALA A 482 17.55 -28.24 -16.64
N LEU A 483 16.62 -27.74 -15.82
CA LEU A 483 16.39 -28.23 -14.45
C LEU A 483 15.91 -29.68 -14.36
N ARG A 484 15.36 -30.25 -15.45
CA ARG A 484 15.00 -31.68 -15.49
C ARG A 484 16.22 -32.60 -15.52
N ASN A 485 17.35 -32.13 -16.02
CA ASN A 485 18.58 -32.92 -16.20
C ASN A 485 19.71 -32.48 -15.25
N ASN A 486 19.68 -31.23 -14.74
CA ASN A 486 20.71 -30.72 -13.85
C ASN A 486 20.65 -31.38 -12.45
N GLN A 487 21.81 -31.78 -11.92
CA GLN A 487 21.96 -32.48 -10.63
C GLN A 487 22.79 -31.69 -9.59
N THR A 488 23.10 -30.42 -9.86
CA THR A 488 24.11 -29.63 -9.12
C THR A 488 23.56 -28.33 -8.54
N LEU A 489 22.59 -27.71 -9.23
CA LEU A 489 22.01 -26.43 -8.88
C LEU A 489 21.10 -26.59 -7.66
N THR A 490 21.48 -25.93 -6.56
CA THR A 490 20.68 -25.92 -5.32
C THR A 490 19.94 -24.61 -5.10
N LYS A 491 20.29 -23.55 -5.82
CA LYS A 491 19.63 -22.25 -5.71
C LYS A 491 19.39 -21.58 -7.05
N LEU A 492 18.17 -21.07 -7.23
CA LEU A 492 17.75 -20.35 -8.42
C LEU A 492 16.95 -19.09 -8.04
N ASN A 493 17.52 -17.92 -8.33
CA ASN A 493 16.88 -16.64 -8.09
C ASN A 493 16.42 -15.99 -9.41
N LEU A 494 15.10 -15.88 -9.58
CA LEU A 494 14.41 -15.32 -10.74
C LEU A 494 13.51 -14.13 -10.37
N LEU A 495 13.68 -13.52 -9.18
CA LEU A 495 12.88 -12.35 -8.77
C LEU A 495 13.00 -11.19 -9.76
N ASN A 496 11.96 -10.36 -9.84
CA ASN A 496 11.91 -9.18 -10.71
C ASN A 496 12.20 -9.52 -12.19
N ASN A 497 11.49 -10.54 -12.69
CA ASN A 497 11.41 -10.91 -14.11
C ASN A 497 9.93 -10.94 -14.57
N SER A 498 9.72 -11.11 -15.87
CA SER A 498 8.40 -11.15 -16.54
C SER A 498 7.92 -12.58 -16.87
N ILE A 499 8.40 -13.57 -16.12
CA ILE A 499 8.18 -15.02 -16.30
C ILE A 499 6.72 -15.41 -16.54
N GLY A 500 5.80 -14.73 -15.84
CA GLY A 500 4.37 -15.01 -15.91
C GLY A 500 3.96 -16.32 -15.24
N ASP A 501 2.68 -16.59 -15.36
CA ASP A 501 2.01 -17.85 -15.02
C ASP A 501 2.56 -19.04 -15.82
N ILE A 502 2.60 -18.94 -17.15
CA ILE A 502 3.06 -20.00 -18.06
C ILE A 502 4.50 -20.41 -17.76
N GLY A 503 5.39 -19.43 -17.54
CA GLY A 503 6.79 -19.70 -17.21
C GLY A 503 6.96 -20.37 -15.84
N ALA A 504 6.14 -19.97 -14.85
CA ALA A 504 6.16 -20.58 -13.53
C ALA A 504 5.59 -22.01 -13.53
N GLN A 505 4.58 -22.30 -14.36
CA GLN A 505 4.10 -23.66 -14.59
C GLN A 505 5.23 -24.56 -15.10
N TYR A 506 5.99 -24.14 -16.11
CA TYR A 506 7.11 -24.95 -16.63
C TYR A 506 8.15 -25.26 -15.55
N LEU A 507 8.49 -24.28 -14.70
CA LEU A 507 9.43 -24.46 -13.60
C LEU A 507 8.88 -25.41 -12.52
N ALA A 508 7.60 -25.28 -12.15
CA ALA A 508 6.95 -26.20 -11.21
C ALA A 508 6.89 -27.64 -11.76
N GLU A 509 6.52 -27.83 -13.03
CA GLU A 509 6.53 -29.14 -13.70
C GLU A 509 7.92 -29.78 -13.74
N ALA A 510 8.98 -28.99 -14.00
CA ALA A 510 10.36 -29.47 -13.97
C ALA A 510 10.79 -29.94 -12.58
N ILE A 511 10.38 -29.23 -11.53
CA ILE A 511 10.61 -29.64 -10.14
C ILE A 511 9.79 -30.89 -9.79
N HIS A 512 8.55 -30.99 -10.27
CA HIS A 512 7.69 -32.16 -10.04
C HIS A 512 8.16 -33.43 -10.78
N THR A 513 8.72 -33.30 -11.98
CA THR A 513 9.16 -34.48 -12.77
C THR A 513 10.51 -35.04 -12.31
N ASN A 514 11.35 -34.24 -11.66
CA ASN A 514 12.68 -34.66 -11.21
C ASN A 514 12.70 -34.98 -9.69
N LYS A 515 11.86 -35.92 -9.23
CA LYS A 515 11.66 -36.19 -7.79
C LYS A 515 12.87 -36.79 -7.07
N GLU A 516 13.75 -37.49 -7.78
CA GLU A 516 14.87 -38.24 -7.18
C GLU A 516 16.26 -37.63 -7.41
N GLN A 517 16.43 -36.73 -8.40
CA GLN A 517 17.77 -36.17 -8.74
C GLN A 517 17.86 -34.64 -8.61
N ASN A 518 16.75 -33.94 -8.43
CA ASN A 518 16.74 -32.49 -8.25
C ASN A 518 17.30 -32.12 -6.86
N LYS A 519 18.23 -31.17 -6.79
CA LYS A 519 18.80 -30.66 -5.53
C LYS A 519 18.43 -29.20 -5.25
N LEU A 520 17.43 -28.69 -5.97
CA LEU A 520 16.96 -27.31 -5.82
C LEU A 520 16.28 -27.14 -4.45
N ASN A 521 16.98 -26.41 -3.58
CA ASN A 521 16.59 -26.12 -2.21
C ASN A 521 16.01 -24.71 -2.08
N ASP A 522 16.55 -23.74 -2.83
CA ASP A 522 16.09 -22.35 -2.84
C ASP A 522 15.50 -21.95 -4.21
N LEU A 523 14.21 -21.63 -4.25
CA LEU A 523 13.52 -21.13 -5.44
C LEU A 523 12.85 -19.78 -5.16
N LEU A 524 13.19 -18.77 -5.97
CA LEU A 524 12.64 -17.42 -5.85
C LEU A 524 12.09 -16.96 -7.21
N MET A 525 10.78 -16.72 -7.32
CA MET A 525 10.14 -16.37 -8.60
C MET A 525 8.94 -15.44 -8.48
N ARG A 526 8.58 -14.77 -9.58
CA ARG A 526 7.36 -13.96 -9.68
C ARG A 526 6.24 -14.72 -10.42
N VAL A 527 5.06 -14.86 -9.79
CA VAL A 527 3.83 -15.47 -10.34
C VAL A 527 2.66 -14.49 -10.27
N LYS A 528 1.62 -14.68 -11.09
CA LYS A 528 0.36 -13.91 -11.05
C LYS A 528 -0.80 -14.77 -10.49
N PRO A 529 -1.88 -14.17 -9.96
CA PRO A 529 -3.01 -14.90 -9.39
C PRO A 529 -4.04 -15.36 -10.44
N TRP A 530 -3.75 -16.46 -11.13
CA TRP A 530 -4.76 -17.47 -11.47
C TRP A 530 -4.04 -18.82 -11.68
N ASP A 531 -4.71 -19.93 -11.33
CA ASP A 531 -4.22 -21.31 -11.48
C ASP A 531 -2.91 -21.69 -10.76
N ALA A 532 -2.68 -21.10 -9.59
CA ALA A 532 -1.72 -21.56 -8.58
C ALA A 532 -2.08 -22.93 -7.94
N ARG A 533 -2.56 -23.92 -8.72
CA ARG A 533 -2.74 -25.32 -8.29
C ARG A 533 -1.46 -26.14 -8.46
N ILE A 534 -0.74 -25.94 -9.57
CA ILE A 534 0.41 -26.77 -9.95
C ILE A 534 1.57 -26.62 -8.97
N LEU A 535 1.86 -25.40 -8.49
CA LEU A 535 2.94 -25.17 -7.54
C LEU A 535 2.63 -25.80 -6.15
N PRO A 536 1.46 -25.62 -5.52
CA PRO A 536 1.08 -26.37 -4.32
C PRO A 536 1.06 -27.90 -4.50
N GLU A 537 0.63 -28.42 -5.65
CA GLU A 537 0.67 -29.86 -5.92
C GLU A 537 2.11 -30.38 -6.06
N THR A 538 3.00 -29.55 -6.63
CA THR A 538 4.44 -29.79 -6.62
C THR A 538 4.98 -29.80 -5.19
N LEU A 539 4.61 -28.83 -4.35
CA LEU A 539 5.06 -28.73 -2.96
C LEU A 539 4.58 -29.90 -2.08
N ARG A 540 3.35 -30.40 -2.28
CA ARG A 540 2.84 -31.60 -1.57
C ARG A 540 3.75 -32.82 -1.73
N THR A 541 4.37 -32.98 -2.91
CA THR A 541 5.15 -34.18 -3.27
C THR A 541 6.65 -33.93 -3.35
N ASN A 542 7.11 -32.67 -3.17
CA ASN A 542 8.51 -32.32 -3.26
C ASN A 542 9.27 -32.65 -1.96
N GLN A 543 10.44 -33.28 -2.11
CA GLN A 543 11.27 -33.78 -1.01
C GLN A 543 12.60 -32.99 -0.84
N THR A 544 12.75 -31.83 -1.49
CA THR A 544 14.06 -31.15 -1.65
C THR A 544 14.04 -29.67 -1.27
N LEU A 545 12.93 -28.98 -1.55
CA LEU A 545 12.83 -27.53 -1.48
C LEU A 545 12.66 -27.06 -0.03
N THR A 546 13.73 -26.52 0.54
CA THR A 546 13.75 -25.96 1.90
C THR A 546 13.31 -24.49 1.96
N THR A 547 13.49 -23.74 0.87
CA THR A 547 13.19 -22.30 0.78
C THR A 547 12.36 -21.97 -0.45
N LEU A 548 11.21 -21.34 -0.22
CA LEU A 548 10.35 -20.83 -1.27
C LEU A 548 10.11 -19.33 -1.07
N ASN A 549 10.47 -18.52 -2.06
CA ASN A 549 10.17 -17.09 -2.07
C ASN A 549 9.22 -16.76 -3.22
N LEU A 550 7.99 -16.45 -2.85
CA LEU A 550 6.91 -16.01 -3.72
C LEU A 550 6.47 -14.57 -3.37
N SER A 551 7.41 -13.70 -3.00
CA SER A 551 7.10 -12.30 -2.71
C SER A 551 6.75 -11.51 -3.98
N SER A 552 5.88 -10.50 -3.86
CA SER A 552 5.42 -9.59 -4.93
C SER A 552 4.58 -10.25 -6.03
N ASN A 553 3.71 -11.19 -5.66
CA ASN A 553 2.98 -12.09 -6.57
C ASN A 553 1.45 -11.95 -6.58
N TYR A 554 0.89 -11.02 -5.81
CA TYR A 554 -0.56 -10.78 -5.74
C TYR A 554 -1.39 -12.07 -5.48
N ILE A 555 -0.82 -13.09 -4.82
CA ILE A 555 -1.38 -14.45 -4.70
C ILE A 555 -2.83 -14.45 -4.18
N GLY A 556 -3.16 -13.51 -3.30
CA GLY A 556 -4.49 -13.38 -2.71
C GLY A 556 -4.85 -14.51 -1.73
N PRO A 557 -5.99 -14.40 -1.04
CA PRO A 557 -6.44 -15.41 -0.09
C PRO A 557 -6.66 -16.78 -0.76
N SER A 558 -7.22 -16.80 -1.98
CA SER A 558 -7.51 -18.04 -2.72
C SER A 558 -6.26 -18.79 -3.18
N GLY A 559 -5.19 -18.08 -3.60
CA GLY A 559 -3.92 -18.74 -3.92
C GLY A 559 -3.23 -19.27 -2.67
N VAL A 560 -3.31 -18.52 -1.57
CA VAL A 560 -2.75 -18.94 -0.28
C VAL A 560 -3.50 -20.13 0.33
N MET A 561 -4.82 -20.26 0.12
CA MET A 561 -5.59 -21.45 0.50
C MET A 561 -4.98 -22.75 -0.06
N HIS A 562 -4.60 -22.75 -1.33
CA HIS A 562 -3.98 -23.91 -1.97
C HIS A 562 -2.58 -24.19 -1.42
N LEU A 563 -1.79 -23.13 -1.21
CA LEU A 563 -0.45 -23.22 -0.62
C LEU A 563 -0.50 -23.76 0.82
N ALA A 564 -1.43 -23.28 1.65
CA ALA A 564 -1.67 -23.78 3.00
C ALA A 564 -2.00 -25.29 3.00
N GLY A 565 -2.89 -25.73 2.12
CA GLY A 565 -3.20 -27.15 1.94
C GLY A 565 -2.01 -28.00 1.47
N ALA A 566 -0.96 -27.41 0.89
CA ALA A 566 0.29 -28.10 0.60
C ALA A 566 1.26 -28.08 1.79
N LEU A 567 1.35 -26.96 2.52
CA LEU A 567 2.18 -26.82 3.73
C LEU A 567 1.76 -27.76 4.86
N GLY A 568 0.46 -28.07 4.99
CA GLY A 568 -0.03 -29.06 5.97
C GLY A 568 0.43 -30.50 5.70
N ILE A 569 0.99 -30.79 4.52
CA ILE A 569 1.48 -32.12 4.11
C ILE A 569 2.99 -32.12 3.89
N ASN A 570 3.54 -31.04 3.34
CA ASN A 570 4.97 -30.92 3.03
C ASN A 570 5.83 -30.96 4.31
N GLN A 571 6.89 -31.78 4.27
CA GLN A 571 7.81 -32.02 5.40
C GLN A 571 9.24 -31.54 5.12
N THR A 572 9.43 -30.63 4.17
CA THR A 572 10.77 -30.23 3.68
C THR A 572 10.98 -28.73 3.65
N LEU A 573 9.92 -27.95 3.45
CA LEU A 573 9.98 -26.49 3.45
C LEU A 573 10.20 -25.97 4.88
N THR A 574 11.33 -25.30 5.07
CA THR A 574 11.72 -24.65 6.32
C THR A 574 11.55 -23.14 6.29
N THR A 575 11.52 -22.53 5.09
CA THR A 575 11.44 -21.08 4.88
C THR A 575 10.43 -20.74 3.80
N LEU A 576 9.44 -19.91 4.13
CA LEU A 576 8.43 -19.40 3.20
C LEU A 576 8.38 -17.87 3.24
N LYS A 577 8.59 -17.22 2.10
CA LYS A 577 8.53 -15.75 1.96
C LYS A 577 7.41 -15.37 1.00
N LEU A 578 6.46 -14.61 1.51
CA LEU A 578 5.20 -14.21 0.86
C LEU A 578 4.97 -12.69 0.98
N LYS A 579 6.02 -11.87 1.04
CA LYS A 579 5.87 -10.41 1.17
C LYS A 579 5.13 -9.81 -0.04
N LYS A 580 4.25 -8.81 0.15
CA LYS A 580 3.53 -8.11 -0.95
C LYS A 580 2.67 -9.04 -1.83
N ASN A 581 1.69 -9.71 -1.22
CA ASN A 581 0.80 -10.68 -1.89
C ASN A 581 -0.70 -10.46 -1.69
N HIS A 582 -1.13 -9.42 -0.97
CA HIS A 582 -2.55 -9.13 -0.71
C HIS A 582 -3.30 -10.34 -0.11
N ILE A 583 -2.66 -11.01 0.83
CA ILE A 583 -3.16 -12.26 1.45
C ILE A 583 -4.42 -11.98 2.28
N GLY A 584 -4.45 -10.86 3.01
CA GLY A 584 -5.55 -10.50 3.91
C GLY A 584 -5.76 -11.48 5.05
N ASP A 585 -6.76 -11.18 5.88
CA ASP A 585 -7.09 -11.98 7.05
C ASP A 585 -7.53 -13.40 6.69
N THR A 586 -8.35 -13.56 5.65
CA THR A 586 -8.81 -14.86 5.16
C THR A 586 -7.65 -15.72 4.64
N GLY A 587 -6.66 -15.11 3.97
CA GLY A 587 -5.49 -15.86 3.53
C GLY A 587 -4.59 -16.25 4.71
N LEU A 588 -4.46 -15.39 5.71
CA LEU A 588 -3.72 -15.72 6.94
C LEU A 588 -4.43 -16.79 7.77
N GLN A 589 -5.77 -16.81 7.81
CA GLN A 589 -6.55 -17.90 8.42
C GLN A 589 -6.17 -19.27 7.85
N TYR A 590 -6.07 -19.39 6.51
CA TYR A 590 -5.66 -20.66 5.89
C TYR A 590 -4.23 -21.05 6.26
N LEU A 591 -3.28 -20.10 6.27
CA LEU A 591 -1.90 -20.38 6.70
C LEU A 591 -1.85 -20.77 8.18
N ALA A 592 -2.59 -20.09 9.06
CA ALA A 592 -2.68 -20.39 10.47
C ALA A 592 -3.15 -21.83 10.71
N GLU A 593 -4.17 -22.30 9.98
CA GLU A 593 -4.63 -23.68 10.07
C GLU A 593 -3.54 -24.69 9.67
N ALA A 594 -2.82 -24.44 8.56
CA ALA A 594 -1.70 -25.28 8.14
C ALA A 594 -0.51 -25.24 9.12
N LEU A 595 -0.26 -24.10 9.78
CA LEU A 595 0.80 -23.95 10.77
C LEU A 595 0.53 -24.71 12.06
N ARG A 596 -0.73 -25.02 12.42
CA ARG A 596 -1.05 -25.81 13.63
C ARG A 596 -0.43 -27.20 13.60
N SER A 597 -0.36 -27.83 12.42
CA SER A 597 0.17 -29.18 12.22
C SER A 597 1.55 -29.22 11.56
N ASN A 598 1.96 -28.18 10.81
CA ASN A 598 3.28 -28.18 10.17
C ASN A 598 4.42 -28.08 11.20
N GLN A 599 5.34 -29.05 11.16
CA GLN A 599 6.46 -29.16 12.10
C GLN A 599 7.83 -28.76 11.48
N THR A 600 7.85 -28.25 10.25
CA THR A 600 9.09 -28.05 9.48
C THR A 600 9.38 -26.59 9.17
N LEU A 601 8.35 -25.76 9.04
CA LEU A 601 8.48 -24.35 8.72
C LEU A 601 9.02 -23.56 9.92
N THR A 602 10.30 -23.22 9.86
CA THR A 602 10.99 -22.42 10.89
C THR A 602 10.94 -20.92 10.62
N THR A 603 10.70 -20.50 9.38
CA THR A 603 10.74 -19.09 8.97
C THR A 603 9.58 -18.72 8.05
N LEU A 604 8.77 -17.74 8.46
CA LEU A 604 7.62 -17.25 7.71
C LEU A 604 7.68 -15.72 7.55
N GLY A 605 7.67 -15.25 6.31
CA GLY A 605 7.64 -13.82 5.96
C GLY A 605 6.33 -13.44 5.28
N LEU A 606 5.55 -12.59 5.93
CA LEU A 606 4.21 -12.14 5.54
C LEU A 606 4.08 -10.61 5.48
N SER A 607 5.18 -9.89 5.29
CA SER A 607 5.17 -8.42 5.27
C SER A 607 4.34 -7.83 4.11
N ARG A 608 3.70 -6.65 4.26
CA ARG A 608 2.94 -5.97 3.18
C ARG A 608 1.81 -6.82 2.61
N ASN A 609 0.94 -7.37 3.45
CA ASN A 609 -0.12 -8.29 3.04
C ASN A 609 -1.54 -7.88 3.41
N THR A 610 -1.73 -6.63 3.87
CA THR A 610 -3.03 -6.08 4.32
C THR A 610 -3.70 -7.01 5.32
N ILE A 611 -2.91 -7.52 6.27
CA ILE A 611 -3.33 -8.35 7.39
C ILE A 611 -3.76 -7.41 8.52
N GLY A 612 -4.96 -7.60 9.04
CA GLY A 612 -5.47 -6.89 10.20
C GLY A 612 -5.61 -7.77 11.44
N ASN A 613 -6.31 -7.21 12.43
CA ASN A 613 -6.46 -7.76 13.78
C ASN A 613 -7.04 -9.20 13.76
N ALA A 614 -8.01 -9.48 12.88
CA ALA A 614 -8.67 -10.77 12.79
C ALA A 614 -7.78 -11.86 12.16
N GLY A 615 -6.97 -11.52 11.15
CA GLY A 615 -5.97 -12.43 10.58
C GLY A 615 -4.94 -12.84 11.62
N VAL A 616 -4.49 -11.87 12.43
CA VAL A 616 -3.52 -12.10 13.50
C VAL A 616 -4.10 -12.93 14.65
N GLN A 617 -5.39 -12.81 14.96
CA GLN A 617 -6.07 -13.69 15.92
C GLN A 617 -5.92 -15.18 15.54
N TYR A 618 -6.12 -15.52 14.26
CA TYR A 618 -5.92 -16.90 13.79
C TYR A 618 -4.45 -17.34 13.91
N LEU A 619 -3.52 -16.46 13.54
CA LEU A 619 -2.08 -16.73 13.64
C LEU A 619 -1.63 -16.94 15.09
N ALA A 620 -2.10 -16.13 16.03
CA ALA A 620 -1.84 -16.29 17.46
C ALA A 620 -2.28 -17.67 17.98
N ALA A 621 -3.53 -18.08 17.68
CA ALA A 621 -4.04 -19.40 18.03
C ALA A 621 -3.26 -20.56 17.37
N ALA A 622 -2.60 -20.33 16.23
CA ALA A 622 -1.68 -21.30 15.64
C ALA A 622 -0.30 -21.32 16.34
N LEU A 623 0.24 -20.16 16.73
CA LEU A 623 1.52 -20.03 17.43
C LEU A 623 1.52 -20.69 18.83
N GLU A 624 0.37 -20.74 19.52
CA GLU A 624 0.24 -21.51 20.76
C GLU A 624 0.55 -23.00 20.59
N LYS A 625 0.21 -23.57 19.42
CA LYS A 625 0.34 -25.02 19.16
C LYS A 625 1.60 -25.33 18.37
N ASN A 626 2.02 -24.44 17.47
CA ASN A 626 3.18 -24.66 16.62
C ASN A 626 4.50 -24.65 17.41
N GLN A 627 5.26 -25.75 17.32
CA GLN A 627 6.56 -25.93 17.98
C GLN A 627 7.75 -25.88 17.00
N ALA A 628 7.57 -25.32 15.80
CA ALA A 628 8.59 -25.31 14.74
C ALA A 628 9.05 -23.90 14.32
N LEU A 629 8.15 -22.93 14.35
CA LEU A 629 8.38 -21.58 13.83
C LEU A 629 9.29 -20.78 14.78
N LYS A 630 10.44 -20.35 14.26
CA LYS A 630 11.49 -19.60 14.99
C LYS A 630 11.56 -18.14 14.59
N ASN A 631 11.20 -17.82 13.35
CA ASN A 631 11.28 -16.49 12.76
C ASN A 631 9.96 -16.12 12.09
N LEU A 632 9.30 -15.06 12.56
CA LEU A 632 8.06 -14.53 12.00
C LEU A 632 8.24 -13.04 11.66
N SER A 633 7.94 -12.67 10.42
CA SER A 633 7.83 -11.26 10.01
C SER A 633 6.45 -10.99 9.45
N ILE A 634 5.74 -10.07 10.10
CA ILE A 634 4.40 -9.60 9.74
C ILE A 634 4.39 -8.05 9.65
N SER A 635 5.54 -7.48 9.28
CA SER A 635 5.74 -6.02 9.15
C SER A 635 4.98 -5.37 8.00
N TYR A 636 4.69 -4.07 8.09
CA TYR A 636 3.90 -3.34 7.10
C TYR A 636 2.53 -3.98 6.88
N ASN A 637 1.75 -4.10 7.96
CA ASN A 637 0.38 -4.58 7.96
C ASN A 637 -0.44 -3.71 8.94
N ASP A 638 -1.72 -4.02 9.14
CA ASP A 638 -2.69 -3.18 9.84
C ASP A 638 -3.11 -3.84 11.17
N ILE A 639 -2.11 -4.31 11.94
CA ILE A 639 -2.30 -5.19 13.11
C ILE A 639 -2.75 -4.44 14.38
N GLU A 640 -2.38 -3.15 14.50
CA GLU A 640 -2.75 -2.26 15.60
C GLU A 640 -2.44 -2.84 17.01
N ASP A 641 -2.93 -2.20 18.07
CA ASP A 641 -2.77 -2.70 19.44
C ASP A 641 -3.58 -3.99 19.69
N ALA A 642 -4.73 -4.13 19.03
CA ALA A 642 -5.67 -5.24 19.27
C ALA A 642 -5.17 -6.56 18.65
N GLY A 643 -4.61 -6.54 17.44
CA GLY A 643 -3.94 -7.71 16.88
C GLY A 643 -2.66 -8.06 17.65
N VAL A 644 -1.93 -7.06 18.13
CA VAL A 644 -0.76 -7.27 19.01
C VAL A 644 -1.14 -7.91 20.34
N GLN A 645 -2.33 -7.63 20.91
CA GLN A 645 -2.81 -8.31 22.12
C GLN A 645 -2.85 -9.83 21.93
N TYR A 646 -3.46 -10.33 20.85
CA TYR A 646 -3.50 -11.77 20.57
C TYR A 646 -2.11 -12.38 20.41
N LEU A 647 -1.17 -11.67 19.77
CA LEU A 647 0.23 -12.13 19.69
C LEU A 647 0.90 -12.18 21.05
N ALA A 648 0.70 -11.16 21.90
CA ALA A 648 1.24 -11.12 23.25
C ALA A 648 0.72 -12.29 24.11
N GLU A 649 -0.58 -12.60 24.05
CA GLU A 649 -1.19 -13.76 24.71
C GLU A 649 -0.54 -15.08 24.25
N ALA A 650 -0.43 -15.30 22.93
CA ALA A 650 0.21 -16.50 22.39
C ALA A 650 1.71 -16.59 22.73
N LEU A 651 2.42 -15.45 22.80
CA LEU A 651 3.83 -15.38 23.17
C LEU A 651 4.10 -15.77 24.64
N GLN A 652 3.13 -15.65 25.55
CA GLN A 652 3.35 -16.10 26.94
C GLN A 652 3.60 -17.61 27.02
N GLY A 653 2.92 -18.40 26.18
CA GLY A 653 3.05 -19.86 26.11
C GLY A 653 4.06 -20.36 25.07
N ASN A 654 4.31 -19.61 23.99
CA ASN A 654 5.18 -20.07 22.91
C ASN A 654 6.68 -20.07 23.31
N GLN A 655 7.33 -21.23 23.16
CA GLN A 655 8.74 -21.45 23.54
C GLN A 655 9.69 -21.58 22.34
N THR A 656 9.23 -21.28 21.13
CA THR A 656 9.92 -21.62 19.88
C THR A 656 10.22 -20.41 18.99
N LEU A 657 9.40 -19.37 19.05
CA LEU A 657 9.56 -18.15 18.27
C LEU A 657 10.67 -17.27 18.87
N THR A 658 11.86 -17.42 18.32
CA THR A 658 13.05 -16.63 18.70
C THR A 658 13.09 -15.21 18.14
N ARG A 659 12.42 -14.96 17.01
CA ARG A 659 12.44 -13.66 16.32
C ARG A 659 11.08 -13.24 15.81
N LEU A 660 10.66 -12.03 16.19
CA LEU A 660 9.41 -11.42 15.76
C LEU A 660 9.67 -10.02 15.19
N ASN A 661 9.20 -9.80 13.96
CA ASN A 661 9.24 -8.50 13.30
C ASN A 661 7.83 -7.95 13.04
N LEU A 662 7.54 -6.87 13.77
CA LEU A 662 6.30 -6.11 13.84
C LEU A 662 6.49 -4.65 13.34
N ARG A 663 7.56 -4.36 12.61
CA ARG A 663 7.82 -3.06 11.99
C ARG A 663 6.60 -2.53 11.23
N GLU A 664 6.22 -1.28 11.47
CA GLU A 664 5.19 -0.55 10.72
C GLU A 664 3.83 -1.28 10.75
N ASN A 665 3.22 -1.32 11.93
CA ASN A 665 1.94 -1.99 12.20
C ASN A 665 0.94 -1.12 13.01
N HIS A 666 1.17 0.19 13.08
CA HIS A 666 0.36 1.14 13.84
C HIS A 666 0.21 0.80 15.34
N ILE A 667 1.24 0.17 15.91
CA ILE A 667 1.31 -0.21 17.33
C ILE A 667 1.57 1.05 18.16
N CYS A 668 0.79 1.31 19.20
CA CYS A 668 1.06 2.40 20.14
C CYS A 668 1.43 1.89 21.54
N HIS A 669 1.47 2.78 22.53
CA HIS A 669 1.80 2.44 23.91
C HIS A 669 1.01 1.25 24.51
N ARG A 670 -0.23 0.97 24.06
CA ARG A 670 -1.03 -0.17 24.54
C ARG A 670 -0.55 -1.51 23.98
N GLY A 671 -0.29 -1.61 22.68
CA GLY A 671 0.31 -2.80 22.09
C GLY A 671 1.73 -3.04 22.61
N ALA A 672 2.48 -1.96 22.85
CA ALA A 672 3.77 -2.02 23.55
C ALA A 672 3.66 -2.58 24.98
N GLN A 673 2.64 -2.16 25.76
CA GLN A 673 2.34 -2.73 27.07
C GLN A 673 2.09 -4.24 26.97
N ASN A 674 1.20 -4.68 26.07
CA ASN A 674 0.88 -6.10 25.88
C ASN A 674 2.15 -6.93 25.58
N LEU A 675 2.99 -6.47 24.65
CA LEU A 675 4.26 -7.13 24.30
C LEU A 675 5.25 -7.15 25.48
N ALA A 676 5.35 -6.07 26.24
CA ALA A 676 6.21 -5.98 27.40
C ALA A 676 5.77 -6.94 28.52
N GLU A 677 4.47 -7.07 28.78
CA GLU A 677 3.92 -8.04 29.73
C GLU A 677 4.20 -9.49 29.30
N ALA A 678 4.05 -9.80 28.01
CA ALA A 678 4.42 -11.11 27.47
C ALA A 678 5.94 -11.40 27.61
N LEU A 679 6.79 -10.40 27.36
CA LEU A 679 8.25 -10.50 27.48
C LEU A 679 8.74 -10.78 28.91
N GLN A 680 8.00 -10.41 29.97
CA GLN A 680 8.41 -10.72 31.35
C GLN A 680 8.46 -12.24 31.59
N ASN A 681 7.57 -12.99 30.94
CA ASN A 681 7.43 -14.43 31.11
C ASN A 681 8.05 -15.25 29.97
N ASN A 682 8.03 -14.74 28.73
CA ASN A 682 8.56 -15.45 27.57
C ASN A 682 10.07 -15.78 27.71
N ARG A 683 10.45 -17.00 27.33
CA ARG A 683 11.82 -17.54 27.44
C ARG A 683 12.49 -17.90 26.11
N ALA A 684 11.91 -17.48 24.98
CA ALA A 684 12.37 -17.85 23.64
C ALA A 684 12.74 -16.65 22.75
N LEU A 685 11.97 -15.56 22.82
CA LEU A 685 12.09 -14.39 21.97
C LEU A 685 13.36 -13.59 22.29
N ASP A 686 14.39 -13.76 21.48
CA ASP A 686 15.68 -13.08 21.63
C ASP A 686 15.83 -11.82 20.75
N THR A 687 14.94 -11.66 19.77
CA THR A 687 14.93 -10.57 18.80
C THR A 687 13.52 -10.01 18.61
N LEU A 688 13.29 -8.75 18.97
CA LEU A 688 12.03 -8.03 18.73
C LEU A 688 12.28 -6.75 17.92
N GLN A 689 11.59 -6.65 16.79
CA GLN A 689 11.70 -5.55 15.84
C GLN A 689 10.38 -4.80 15.71
N LEU A 690 10.36 -3.51 16.09
CA LEU A 690 9.16 -2.67 16.23
C LEU A 690 9.29 -1.32 15.50
N GLU A 691 10.13 -1.22 14.48
CA GLU A 691 10.41 0.08 13.85
C GLU A 691 9.18 0.74 13.19
N THR A 692 9.19 2.06 13.03
CA THR A 692 8.08 2.83 12.41
C THR A 692 6.71 2.56 13.05
N ASN A 693 6.64 2.55 14.37
CA ASN A 693 5.37 2.45 15.11
C ASN A 693 5.15 3.75 15.92
N GLN A 694 4.15 3.76 16.80
CA GLN A 694 3.68 4.94 17.54
C GLN A 694 3.80 4.71 19.06
N ILE A 695 4.83 3.95 19.47
CA ILE A 695 5.03 3.44 20.83
C ILE A 695 5.19 4.58 21.85
N GLY A 696 6.02 5.58 21.54
CA GLY A 696 6.31 6.75 22.38
C GLY A 696 6.88 6.40 23.77
N ASP A 697 7.12 7.44 24.58
CA ASP A 697 7.75 7.30 25.90
C ASP A 697 6.99 6.37 26.86
N LYS A 698 5.66 6.36 26.79
CA LYS A 698 4.81 5.46 27.60
C LYS A 698 4.98 4.00 27.20
N GLY A 699 5.02 3.69 25.91
CA GLY A 699 5.25 2.32 25.45
C GLY A 699 6.67 1.84 25.81
N VAL A 700 7.66 2.74 25.71
CA VAL A 700 9.04 2.48 26.14
C VAL A 700 9.15 2.23 27.64
N GLN A 701 8.37 2.92 28.49
CA GLN A 701 8.30 2.66 29.92
C GLN A 701 7.96 1.19 30.23
N HIS A 702 7.00 0.60 29.51
CA HIS A 702 6.64 -0.81 29.68
C HIS A 702 7.77 -1.75 29.26
N PHE A 703 8.43 -1.50 28.12
CA PHE A 703 9.60 -2.30 27.70
C PHE A 703 10.77 -2.16 28.67
N ALA A 704 11.01 -0.98 29.24
CA ALA A 704 12.03 -0.76 30.25
C ALA A 704 11.78 -1.60 31.52
N GLU A 705 10.53 -1.71 31.97
CA GLU A 705 10.18 -2.58 33.10
C GLU A 705 10.39 -4.07 32.75
N ALA A 706 9.91 -4.50 31.57
CA ALA A 706 10.12 -5.86 31.10
C ALA A 706 11.61 -6.24 30.95
N LEU A 707 12.46 -5.30 30.51
CA LEU A 707 13.91 -5.50 30.40
C LEU A 707 14.62 -5.70 31.75
N ARG A 708 14.05 -5.26 32.88
CA ARG A 708 14.64 -5.51 34.22
C ARG A 708 14.55 -6.99 34.61
N THR A 709 13.50 -7.68 34.17
CA THR A 709 13.21 -9.08 34.55
C THR A 709 13.50 -10.09 33.44
N ASN A 710 13.30 -9.73 32.17
CA ASN A 710 13.56 -10.59 31.03
C ASN A 710 15.05 -10.99 30.95
N ARG A 711 15.30 -12.27 30.64
CA ARG A 711 16.65 -12.86 30.57
C ARG A 711 17.02 -13.45 29.21
N VAL A 712 16.31 -13.08 28.14
CA VAL A 712 16.44 -13.72 26.81
C VAL A 712 16.57 -12.71 25.66
N LEU A 713 15.93 -11.54 25.76
CA LEU A 713 15.92 -10.53 24.70
C LEU A 713 17.31 -9.89 24.54
N LYS A 714 17.95 -10.18 23.40
CA LYS A 714 19.29 -9.69 23.02
C LYS A 714 19.21 -8.50 22.08
N LEU A 715 18.16 -8.40 21.27
CA LEU A 715 17.95 -7.31 20.31
C LEU A 715 16.55 -6.72 20.48
N LEU A 716 16.51 -5.42 20.75
CA LEU A 716 15.29 -4.60 20.72
C LEU A 716 15.49 -3.43 19.75
N ASP A 717 14.65 -3.36 18.72
CA ASP A 717 14.64 -2.27 17.74
C ASP A 717 13.38 -1.41 17.91
N LEU A 718 13.59 -0.17 18.33
CA LEU A 718 12.58 0.85 18.61
C LEU A 718 12.80 2.09 17.71
N SER A 719 13.41 1.91 16.53
CA SER A 719 13.63 3.00 15.57
C SER A 719 12.31 3.63 15.09
N CYS A 720 12.28 4.93 14.78
CA CYS A 720 11.10 5.65 14.29
C CYS A 720 9.84 5.45 15.18
N ASN A 721 9.90 5.75 16.49
CA ASN A 721 8.80 5.49 17.43
C ASN A 721 8.38 6.70 18.28
N ASN A 722 8.78 7.91 17.88
CA ASN A 722 8.51 9.17 18.59
C ASN A 722 8.96 9.14 20.07
N ILE A 723 10.10 8.50 20.34
CA ILE A 723 10.68 8.38 21.68
C ILE A 723 11.46 9.67 22.00
N GLY A 724 11.14 10.30 23.12
CA GLY A 724 11.80 11.50 23.62
C GLY A 724 12.70 11.23 24.82
N VAL A 725 13.03 12.30 25.53
CA VAL A 725 13.89 12.29 26.73
C VAL A 725 13.36 11.35 27.82
N ALA A 726 12.04 11.27 28.03
CA ALA A 726 11.49 10.42 29.09
C ALA A 726 11.63 8.92 28.76
N GLY A 727 11.42 8.53 27.51
CA GLY A 727 11.67 7.16 27.05
C GLY A 727 13.16 6.79 27.14
N ALA A 728 14.05 7.72 26.82
CA ALA A 728 15.49 7.55 27.03
C ALA A 728 15.83 7.30 28.51
N GLN A 729 15.23 8.07 29.43
CA GLN A 729 15.40 7.90 30.88
C GLN A 729 14.90 6.54 31.39
N TYR A 730 13.77 6.04 30.87
CA TYR A 730 13.28 4.71 31.23
C TYR A 730 14.24 3.61 30.75
N LEU A 731 14.73 3.69 29.51
CA LEU A 731 15.71 2.73 28.97
C LEU A 731 17.03 2.76 29.74
N ALA A 732 17.53 3.93 30.12
CA ALA A 732 18.73 4.07 30.95
C ALA A 732 18.64 3.24 32.25
N ARG A 733 17.56 3.44 33.02
CA ARG A 733 17.31 2.71 34.27
C ARG A 733 17.15 1.20 34.09
N ALA A 734 16.70 0.76 32.91
CA ALA A 734 16.66 -0.66 32.57
C ALA A 734 18.07 -1.19 32.24
N LEU A 735 18.87 -0.43 31.48
CA LEU A 735 20.24 -0.80 31.08
C LEU A 735 21.22 -0.88 32.25
N GLU A 736 21.04 -0.11 33.33
CA GLU A 736 21.85 -0.23 34.56
C GLU A 736 21.89 -1.68 35.10
N ASN A 737 20.78 -2.40 34.99
CA ASN A 737 20.56 -3.70 35.64
C ASN A 737 20.39 -4.86 34.64
N ASN A 738 20.02 -4.57 33.39
CA ASN A 738 19.96 -5.57 32.32
C ASN A 738 21.38 -5.98 31.89
N LYS A 739 21.63 -7.30 31.86
CA LYS A 739 22.92 -7.91 31.50
C LYS A 739 22.82 -8.83 30.28
N ILE A 740 21.82 -8.63 29.44
CA ILE A 740 21.43 -9.58 28.37
C ILE A 740 21.24 -8.87 27.03
N LEU A 741 20.64 -7.68 27.03
CA LEU A 741 20.43 -6.88 25.84
C LEU A 741 21.79 -6.49 25.27
N ALA A 742 22.05 -6.95 24.05
CA ALA A 742 23.29 -6.80 23.31
C ALA A 742 23.19 -5.77 22.19
N LYS A 743 21.98 -5.54 21.67
CA LYS A 743 21.69 -4.50 20.69
C LYS A 743 20.42 -3.73 21.05
N LEU A 744 20.53 -2.41 21.09
CA LEU A 744 19.43 -1.47 21.22
C LEU A 744 19.49 -0.50 20.05
N SER A 745 18.38 -0.36 19.32
CA SER A 745 18.27 0.55 18.20
C SER A 745 17.19 1.59 18.48
N LEU A 746 17.57 2.87 18.40
CA LEU A 746 16.75 4.04 18.72
C LEU A 746 16.76 5.06 17.56
N ARG A 747 17.11 4.64 16.35
CA ARG A 747 17.27 5.49 15.16
C ARG A 747 16.02 6.35 14.89
N ASN A 748 16.16 7.55 14.34
CA ASN A 748 15.03 8.42 13.98
C ASN A 748 14.04 8.65 15.14
N ASN A 749 14.52 9.01 16.32
CA ASN A 749 13.70 9.41 17.47
C ASN A 749 14.04 10.85 17.91
N LEU A 750 13.52 11.28 19.05
CA LEU A 750 13.62 12.65 19.58
C LEU A 750 14.40 12.67 20.91
N ILE A 751 15.42 11.81 21.03
CA ILE A 751 16.18 11.58 22.27
C ILE A 751 16.89 12.88 22.73
N GLY A 752 17.57 13.57 21.81
CA GLY A 752 18.30 14.81 22.09
C GLY A 752 19.43 14.68 23.14
N ASP A 753 20.02 15.81 23.52
CA ASP A 753 21.17 15.84 24.44
C ASP A 753 20.84 15.31 25.84
N LEU A 754 19.71 15.74 26.41
CA LEU A 754 19.29 15.31 27.75
C LEU A 754 18.87 13.83 27.78
N GLY A 755 18.29 13.31 26.68
CA GLY A 755 18.02 11.88 26.56
C GLY A 755 19.31 11.06 26.44
N LEU A 756 20.30 11.58 25.70
CA LEU A 756 21.61 10.93 25.61
C LEU A 756 22.37 10.97 26.94
N GLN A 757 22.25 12.05 27.73
CA GLN A 757 22.80 12.10 29.09
C GLN A 757 22.28 10.92 29.93
N TYR A 758 20.96 10.71 29.99
CA TYR A 758 20.41 9.57 30.73
C TYR A 758 20.91 8.23 30.18
N LEU A 759 20.93 8.04 28.86
CA LEU A 759 21.47 6.81 28.27
C LEU A 759 22.95 6.61 28.66
N ALA A 760 23.77 7.67 28.68
CA ALA A 760 25.16 7.61 29.12
C ALA A 760 25.30 7.19 30.59
N GLU A 761 24.46 7.72 31.49
CA GLU A 761 24.39 7.30 32.90
C GLU A 761 24.13 5.79 33.02
N GLY A 762 23.13 5.26 32.29
CA GLY A 762 22.83 3.82 32.26
C GLY A 762 23.91 2.96 31.59
N LEU A 763 24.63 3.50 30.60
CA LEU A 763 25.70 2.81 29.87
C LEU A 763 27.00 2.72 30.66
N HIS A 764 27.30 3.67 31.55
CA HIS A 764 28.56 3.76 32.30
C HIS A 764 28.97 2.40 32.93
N ASN A 765 28.01 1.75 33.61
CA ASN A 765 28.19 0.45 34.24
C ASN A 765 27.60 -0.73 33.47
N ASN A 766 26.89 -0.51 32.35
CA ASN A 766 26.41 -1.61 31.53
C ASN A 766 27.58 -2.43 30.96
N ARG A 767 27.41 -3.76 30.92
CA ARG A 767 28.43 -4.72 30.43
C ARG A 767 27.89 -5.71 29.39
N SER A 768 26.67 -5.50 28.88
CA SER A 768 26.04 -6.39 27.89
C SER A 768 25.78 -5.73 26.55
N LEU A 769 25.56 -4.42 26.50
CA LEU A 769 25.21 -3.71 25.26
C LEU A 769 26.45 -3.54 24.39
N ILE A 770 26.47 -4.26 23.27
CA ILE A 770 27.55 -4.31 22.28
C ILE A 770 27.30 -3.28 21.17
N THR A 771 26.03 -3.09 20.79
CA THR A 771 25.60 -2.19 19.72
C THR A 771 24.54 -1.20 20.20
N LEU A 772 24.80 0.10 19.99
CA LEU A 772 23.84 1.18 20.22
C LEU A 772 23.71 2.03 18.94
N GLU A 773 22.49 2.12 18.41
CA GLU A 773 22.20 2.89 17.19
C GLU A 773 21.32 4.10 17.54
N LEU A 774 21.87 5.29 17.37
CA LEU A 774 21.32 6.60 17.76
C LEU A 774 21.31 7.59 16.59
N ASN A 775 21.37 7.13 15.34
CA ASN A 775 21.34 8.06 14.21
C ASN A 775 20.02 8.87 14.15
N SER A 776 20.13 10.09 13.64
CA SER A 776 18.99 11.01 13.42
C SER A 776 18.13 11.21 14.68
N ASN A 777 18.78 11.50 15.82
CA ASN A 777 18.16 11.67 17.15
C ASN A 777 18.25 13.08 17.73
N ASN A 778 18.67 14.06 16.91
CA ASN A 778 18.78 15.46 17.31
C ASN A 778 19.80 15.70 18.45
N ILE A 779 20.82 14.84 18.54
CA ILE A 779 21.94 14.94 19.49
C ILE A 779 22.93 16.00 19.00
N GLY A 780 23.48 16.80 19.90
CA GLY A 780 24.59 17.72 19.66
C GLY A 780 25.75 17.47 20.62
N ASP A 781 26.61 18.48 20.75
CA ASP A 781 27.89 18.37 21.46
C ASP A 781 27.72 18.14 22.97
N SER A 782 26.68 18.72 23.56
CA SER A 782 26.37 18.55 24.99
C SER A 782 25.96 17.12 25.35
N GLY A 783 25.16 16.45 24.50
CA GLY A 783 24.83 15.04 24.70
C GLY A 783 26.04 14.14 24.48
N LEU A 784 26.85 14.44 23.47
CA LEU A 784 28.05 13.65 23.15
C LEU A 784 29.11 13.75 24.24
N LYS A 785 29.23 14.89 24.94
CA LYS A 785 30.08 15.02 26.14
C LYS A 785 29.78 13.96 27.19
N TYR A 786 28.52 13.82 27.60
CA TYR A 786 28.12 12.83 28.61
C TYR A 786 28.36 11.39 28.13
N LEU A 787 28.10 11.11 26.85
CA LEU A 787 28.40 9.80 26.26
C LEU A 787 29.91 9.51 26.29
N ALA A 788 30.75 10.49 25.98
CA ALA A 788 32.21 10.35 26.05
C ALA A 788 32.70 10.05 27.48
N GLU A 789 32.17 10.74 28.49
CA GLU A 789 32.45 10.47 29.91
C GLU A 789 32.04 9.04 30.32
N ALA A 790 30.91 8.53 29.81
CA ALA A 790 30.50 7.14 30.01
C ALA A 790 31.39 6.13 29.27
N LEU A 791 31.86 6.45 28.05
CA LEU A 791 32.72 5.58 27.24
C LEU A 791 34.10 5.35 27.88
N LEU A 792 34.61 6.26 28.71
CA LEU A 792 35.83 6.02 29.50
C LEU A 792 35.70 4.78 30.41
N ASN A 793 34.50 4.50 30.91
CA ASN A 793 34.22 3.44 31.88
C ASN A 793 33.44 2.25 31.29
N ASN A 794 32.79 2.43 30.13
CA ASN A 794 32.10 1.35 29.44
C ASN A 794 33.09 0.37 28.80
N GLN A 795 32.94 -0.92 29.13
CA GLN A 795 33.84 -1.99 28.68
C GLN A 795 33.21 -3.00 27.71
N ALA A 796 32.03 -2.69 27.15
CA ALA A 796 31.22 -3.62 26.35
C ALA A 796 30.77 -3.09 24.99
N LEU A 797 30.58 -1.78 24.83
CA LEU A 797 30.10 -1.20 23.58
C LEU A 797 31.20 -1.25 22.52
N THR A 798 30.94 -1.95 21.42
CA THR A 798 31.87 -2.07 20.27
C THR A 798 31.37 -1.32 19.04
N THR A 799 30.07 -1.06 18.95
CA THR A 799 29.44 -0.42 17.79
C THR A 799 28.56 0.73 18.26
N LEU A 800 28.88 1.94 17.80
CA LEU A 800 28.15 3.17 18.09
C LEU A 800 27.84 3.90 16.79
N ASP A 801 26.56 4.12 16.52
CA ASP A 801 26.08 4.89 15.36
C ASP A 801 25.43 6.19 15.83
N LEU A 802 26.07 7.31 15.51
CA LEU A 802 25.68 8.68 15.83
C LEU A 802 25.46 9.51 14.55
N SER A 803 25.28 8.86 13.40
CA SER A 803 25.09 9.57 12.12
C SER A 803 23.83 10.44 12.08
N GLU A 804 23.73 11.38 11.14
CA GLU A 804 22.55 12.25 10.94
C GLU A 804 22.12 13.10 12.16
N ASN A 805 23.06 13.40 13.06
CA ASN A 805 22.83 14.24 14.23
C ASN A 805 23.35 15.68 14.00
N ARG A 806 23.46 16.47 15.07
CA ARG A 806 23.89 17.88 15.07
C ARG A 806 25.26 18.06 15.73
N ILE A 807 26.10 17.03 15.70
CA ILE A 807 27.44 17.03 16.33
C ILE A 807 28.37 17.92 15.49
N CYS A 808 29.14 18.78 16.16
CA CYS A 808 30.13 19.69 15.58
C CYS A 808 31.55 19.34 16.11
N ASP A 809 32.52 20.21 15.86
CA ASP A 809 33.92 20.02 16.27
C ASP A 809 34.10 19.81 17.79
N GLU A 810 33.31 20.50 18.63
CA GLU A 810 33.38 20.40 20.09
C GLU A 810 32.92 19.02 20.59
N GLY A 811 31.82 18.49 20.06
CA GLY A 811 31.34 17.15 20.41
C GLY A 811 32.34 16.06 20.03
N VAL A 812 32.95 16.19 18.85
CA VAL A 812 34.00 15.26 18.41
C VAL A 812 35.25 15.39 19.29
N GLN A 813 35.57 16.57 19.82
CA GLN A 813 36.68 16.72 20.79
C GLN A 813 36.46 15.85 22.03
N TYR A 814 35.29 15.94 22.68
CA TYR A 814 34.97 15.11 23.84
C TYR A 814 35.06 13.61 23.51
N LEU A 815 34.51 13.20 22.38
CA LEU A 815 34.57 11.80 21.93
C LEU A 815 36.01 11.34 21.64
N ALA A 816 36.83 12.18 21.01
CA ALA A 816 38.24 11.90 20.75
C ALA A 816 39.04 11.71 22.04
N ASP A 817 38.82 12.55 23.05
CA ASP A 817 39.46 12.41 24.36
C ASP A 817 39.06 11.11 25.08
N ALA A 818 37.81 10.66 24.92
CA ALA A 818 37.39 9.34 25.39
C ALA A 818 38.04 8.20 24.60
N LEU A 819 38.12 8.29 23.26
CA LEU A 819 38.71 7.28 22.38
C LEU A 819 40.22 7.10 22.55
N ARG A 820 40.95 8.10 23.07
CA ARG A 820 42.35 7.94 23.49
C ARG A 820 42.52 6.84 24.55
N ASN A 821 41.51 6.62 25.39
CA ASN A 821 41.53 5.67 26.50
C ASN A 821 40.61 4.45 26.29
N ASN A 822 39.50 4.59 25.57
CA ASN A 822 38.59 3.49 25.28
C ASN A 822 39.19 2.54 24.22
N GLN A 823 39.61 1.35 24.67
CA GLN A 823 40.11 0.26 23.82
C GLN A 823 39.05 -0.84 23.67
N LYS A 824 37.81 -0.45 23.32
CA LYS A 824 36.65 -1.36 23.14
C LYS A 824 35.80 -1.03 21.92
N LEU A 825 35.66 0.25 21.57
CA LEU A 825 34.93 0.62 20.36
C LEU A 825 35.69 0.13 19.12
N ILE A 826 34.96 -0.52 18.21
CA ILE A 826 35.45 -1.11 16.96
C ILE A 826 34.88 -0.37 15.75
N THR A 827 33.60 0.02 15.82
CA THR A 827 32.88 0.71 14.76
C THR A 827 32.23 1.98 15.30
N LEU A 828 32.52 3.11 14.65
CA LEU A 828 31.94 4.42 14.94
C LEU A 828 31.40 5.03 13.64
N ASP A 829 30.12 5.36 13.61
CA ASP A 829 29.50 6.11 12.52
C ASP A 829 29.15 7.54 12.99
N LEU A 830 29.72 8.52 12.29
CA LEU A 830 29.55 9.96 12.52
C LEU A 830 29.11 10.69 11.24
N ARG A 831 28.63 9.97 10.22
CA ARG A 831 28.21 10.55 8.94
C ARG A 831 27.10 11.59 9.08
N LYS A 832 27.00 12.49 8.11
CA LYS A 832 25.89 13.49 8.03
C LYS A 832 25.69 14.30 9.32
N ASN A 833 26.77 14.63 10.01
CA ASN A 833 26.79 15.58 11.12
C ASN A 833 27.30 16.95 10.62
N SER A 834 27.52 17.89 11.54
CA SER A 834 28.07 19.21 11.26
C SER A 834 29.59 19.29 11.48
N ILE A 835 30.30 18.15 11.43
CA ILE A 835 31.73 18.07 11.77
C ILE A 835 32.55 18.85 10.75
N GLY A 836 33.43 19.71 11.26
CA GLY A 836 34.33 20.55 10.51
C GLY A 836 35.81 20.11 10.66
N PRO A 837 36.75 21.05 10.48
CA PRO A 837 38.17 20.74 10.36
C PRO A 837 38.78 20.19 11.66
N SER A 838 38.43 20.84 12.77
CA SER A 838 39.04 20.64 14.07
C SER A 838 38.55 19.33 14.66
N GLY A 839 37.27 18.99 14.47
CA GLY A 839 36.71 17.70 14.86
C GLY A 839 37.41 16.54 14.15
N VAL A 840 37.62 16.66 12.83
CA VAL A 840 38.40 15.67 12.08
C VAL A 840 39.84 15.56 12.60
N GLN A 841 40.50 16.69 12.92
CA GLN A 841 41.84 16.68 13.51
C GLN A 841 41.86 15.99 14.89
N TYR A 842 40.96 16.33 15.80
CA TYR A 842 40.88 15.72 17.13
C TYR A 842 40.68 14.21 17.05
N LEU A 843 39.78 13.76 16.17
CA LEU A 843 39.55 12.34 15.93
C LEU A 843 40.80 11.66 15.34
N ALA A 844 41.47 12.26 14.36
CA ALA A 844 42.73 11.76 13.82
C ALA A 844 43.81 11.62 14.91
N GLU A 845 43.98 12.62 15.77
CA GLU A 845 44.92 12.57 16.90
C GLU A 845 44.61 11.45 17.90
N ALA A 846 43.33 11.18 18.20
CA ALA A 846 42.94 10.05 19.04
C ALA A 846 43.26 8.70 18.36
N LEU A 847 42.99 8.60 17.05
CA LEU A 847 43.24 7.40 16.25
C LEU A 847 44.74 7.09 16.04
N ARG A 848 45.66 8.02 16.33
CA ARG A 848 47.10 7.70 16.36
C ARG A 848 47.45 6.63 17.42
N ASN A 849 46.71 6.62 18.53
CA ASN A 849 46.97 5.73 19.67
C ASN A 849 45.86 4.69 19.92
N ASN A 850 44.67 4.87 19.34
CA ASN A 850 43.61 3.86 19.41
C ASN A 850 43.90 2.68 18.45
N GLN A 851 43.93 1.46 18.99
CA GLN A 851 44.21 0.23 18.23
C GLN A 851 43.00 -0.70 18.10
N THR A 852 41.81 -0.28 18.55
CA THR A 852 40.60 -1.12 18.50
C THR A 852 39.59 -0.66 17.47
N LEU A 853 39.54 0.65 17.15
CA LEU A 853 38.62 1.17 16.15
C LEU A 853 39.08 0.75 14.74
N THR A 854 38.36 -0.18 14.12
CA THR A 854 38.66 -0.67 12.77
C THR A 854 37.86 0.04 11.68
N THR A 855 36.76 0.71 12.05
CA THR A 855 35.85 1.38 11.12
C THR A 855 35.42 2.72 11.69
N ALA A 856 35.68 3.80 10.94
CA ALA A 856 35.19 5.14 11.22
C ALA A 856 34.52 5.71 9.96
N GLU A 857 33.24 6.02 10.02
CA GLU A 857 32.49 6.56 8.87
C GLU A 857 32.22 8.07 9.08
N LEU A 858 32.72 8.91 8.17
CA LEU A 858 32.69 10.39 8.28
C LEU A 858 32.09 11.08 7.05
N ASP A 859 31.61 10.32 6.07
CA ASP A 859 30.87 10.80 4.90
C ASP A 859 29.81 11.87 5.20
N TRP A 860 29.65 12.80 4.25
CA TRP A 860 28.56 13.79 4.21
C TRP A 860 28.53 14.76 5.41
N ASN A 861 29.66 14.93 6.10
CA ASN A 861 29.94 16.08 6.95
C ASN A 861 30.30 17.32 6.07
N GLN A 862 31.01 18.33 6.60
CA GLN A 862 31.36 19.52 5.83
C GLN A 862 32.33 19.18 4.67
N ARG A 863 31.86 19.35 3.42
CA ARG A 863 32.58 18.93 2.20
C ARG A 863 33.88 19.72 1.97
N GLY A 864 34.93 19.00 1.52
CA GLY A 864 36.10 19.57 0.86
C GLY A 864 37.15 20.23 1.76
N HIS A 865 37.22 19.89 3.05
CA HIS A 865 38.13 20.56 3.99
C HIS A 865 39.50 19.86 4.15
N PRO A 866 40.63 20.60 4.28
CA PRO A 866 41.95 20.08 4.67
C PRO A 866 42.04 19.09 5.85
N GLY A 867 40.99 18.93 6.68
CA GLY A 867 41.01 18.02 7.83
C GLY A 867 41.28 16.56 7.44
N VAL A 868 40.85 16.16 6.24
CA VAL A 868 41.06 14.80 5.70
C VAL A 868 42.56 14.48 5.54
N GLN A 869 43.44 15.48 5.38
CA GLN A 869 44.89 15.26 5.33
C GLN A 869 45.44 14.66 6.63
N TYR A 870 44.87 15.03 7.80
CA TYR A 870 45.24 14.44 9.08
C TYR A 870 44.83 12.96 9.16
N LEU A 871 43.66 12.59 8.64
CA LEU A 871 43.23 11.19 8.56
C LEU A 871 44.13 10.38 7.62
N ALA A 872 44.51 10.94 6.47
CA ALA A 872 45.44 10.31 5.53
C ALA A 872 46.85 10.09 6.12
N GLU A 873 47.34 11.02 6.95
CA GLU A 873 48.59 10.84 7.69
C GLU A 873 48.49 9.73 8.74
N VAL A 874 47.36 9.65 9.45
CA VAL A 874 47.12 8.60 10.46
C VAL A 874 46.99 7.22 9.83
N LEU A 875 46.32 7.10 8.68
CA LEU A 875 46.23 5.85 7.91
C LEU A 875 47.58 5.28 7.47
N ARG A 876 48.64 6.09 7.33
CA ARG A 876 50.00 5.59 7.03
C ARG A 876 50.63 4.85 8.22
N ASN A 877 50.19 5.13 9.43
CA ASN A 877 50.82 4.67 10.68
C ASN A 877 49.91 3.76 11.52
N ASN A 878 48.59 3.89 11.41
CA ASN A 878 47.60 3.04 12.09
C ASN A 878 47.30 1.79 11.24
N GLN A 879 47.69 0.61 11.74
CA GLN A 879 47.49 -0.68 11.05
C GLN A 879 46.13 -1.34 11.31
N THR A 880 45.28 -0.71 12.13
CA THR A 880 44.03 -1.31 12.64
C THR A 880 42.77 -0.76 11.96
N LEU A 881 42.81 0.48 11.47
CA LEU A 881 41.73 1.11 10.72
C LEU A 881 41.65 0.52 9.30
N LYS A 882 40.62 -0.29 9.04
CA LYS A 882 40.42 -1.05 7.79
C LYS A 882 39.52 -0.35 6.79
N ALA A 883 38.64 0.53 7.26
CA ALA A 883 37.75 1.32 6.44
C ALA A 883 37.59 2.72 7.05
N LEU A 884 37.99 3.71 6.27
CA LEU A 884 37.63 5.11 6.43
C LEU A 884 36.88 5.51 5.17
N LEU A 885 35.58 5.77 5.28
CA LEU A 885 34.74 6.15 4.14
C LEU A 885 34.52 7.66 4.13
N HIS A 886 34.93 8.28 3.03
CA HIS A 886 34.81 9.70 2.72
C HIS A 886 34.56 9.87 1.21
N GLU A 887 33.55 10.66 0.81
CA GLU A 887 33.09 10.82 -0.58
C GLU A 887 34.16 11.28 -1.60
N ASP A 888 35.25 11.87 -1.13
CA ASP A 888 36.25 12.45 -2.03
C ASP A 888 37.17 11.38 -2.64
N SER A 889 36.73 10.83 -3.78
CA SER A 889 37.46 9.85 -4.60
C SER A 889 38.83 10.30 -5.14
N SER A 890 39.28 11.52 -4.84
CA SER A 890 40.63 12.00 -5.15
C SER A 890 41.65 11.77 -4.02
N ILE A 891 41.20 11.23 -2.88
CA ILE A 891 41.97 10.90 -1.66
C ILE A 891 41.98 9.39 -1.43
#